data_AF-E5X3T0-F1
#
_entry.id   AF-E5X3T0-F1
#
_cell.length_a   1.000
_cell.length_b   1.000
_cell.length_c   1.000
_cell.angle_alpha   90.00
_cell.angle_beta   90.00
_cell.angle_gamma   90.00
#
_symmetry.space_group_name_H-M   'P 1'
#
loop_
_entity.id
_entity.type
_entity.pdbx_description
1 polymer ?
#
loop_
_entity_poly.entity_id
_entity_poly.type
_entity_poly.pdbx_seq_one_letter_code
_entity_poly.pdbx_strand_id
1 'polypeptide(L)'
;MSEVAPLISDLAIILIIAGIVTVIFKWLKQPVILGYIVAGIMAGPSVSLVPTVSDPANIKIWADIGVIFLLFAMGLDFSFKKLINVGITAIVATVTIVCGMMFIGYTAGNAMGFSHMSSIFLGGMLSMSSTAIVFKAFNDMGLLQQKFTGIVLGILVIEDLVAVVMMVVLSTLAVGKHFEGKEMLESILKLAAFLIFWSALGIYLIPTLLKKIRRFTSNEILLITSLGLCLGMVMIATKAGFSAALGAFVMGSLLAETVEAEKIVHIVQPVKDLFASIFFVSVGMMIDPAMMWEYAVPILILTLLVLSGQVLFGSFGVLLSGQPLKIAIQSGFSLTQVGEFAFIIASLGVSLNVTDKYLYPVIVAVSVITTFLTPYMIRLSEPAYRFIDIHMPESLKDYLVHYTSGAMTVKHQGTWHKLIRSMLVSVTLYLVVCVFFITLYFSYVHPLIRKSLPGMEGNLLGFIIIFLVISPFLWAIIMKRNNSTEFRKLWTDNKFNRGPLVSIVLVKILICTIIMMSIITHLFNVALGAGLVVSSIIIAVIYFSKRIKKRSLTIERQFMANFQGTDGNGLSTESDTGSTLGSNIPFKELHLADFTVSPDSIYVGRTLKESSLRTLFQINVISITRGEKRLDIPQGEEHLYPYDKVTVVGTDRQLESFRTSMEQKKVERNGNGTSSQDEMEIGQFPVEGGSPLIGKTIREADISDSIIIGIERSTVNIMNPDPDTIFKENDTVWIVGKRKIIKGLNKD
;
A
#
# COMPACT_ATOMS: atom_id res chain seq x y z
N MET A 1 -32.28 -41.81 31.03
CA MET A 1 -32.55 -40.65 30.16
C MET A 1 -31.22 -40.30 29.53
N SER A 2 -31.12 -40.29 28.20
CA SER A 2 -29.84 -40.02 27.52
C SER A 2 -29.45 -38.56 27.74
N GLU A 3 -28.50 -38.30 28.62
CA GLU A 3 -27.95 -36.95 28.80
C GLU A 3 -27.29 -36.52 27.49
N VAL A 4 -27.75 -35.39 26.95
CA VAL A 4 -27.14 -34.75 25.78
C VAL A 4 -25.74 -34.29 26.19
N ALA A 5 -24.73 -34.54 25.36
CA ALA A 5 -23.36 -34.14 25.67
C ALA A 5 -23.31 -32.62 25.98
N PRO A 6 -22.60 -32.18 27.05
CA PRO A 6 -22.62 -30.79 27.52
C PRO A 6 -22.34 -29.76 26.40
N LEU A 7 -21.35 -30.03 25.54
CA LEU A 7 -21.02 -29.16 24.41
C LEU A 7 -22.17 -28.97 23.41
N ILE A 8 -23.01 -29.99 23.19
CA ILE A 8 -24.17 -29.89 22.30
C ILE A 8 -25.25 -29.02 22.94
N SER A 9 -25.48 -29.19 24.24
CA SER A 9 -26.40 -28.34 25.01
C SER A 9 -25.94 -26.88 24.99
N ASP A 10 -24.65 -26.64 25.23
CA ASP A 10 -24.05 -25.31 25.23
C ASP A 10 -24.21 -24.62 23.88
N LEU A 11 -23.92 -25.34 22.79
CA LEU A 11 -24.09 -24.81 21.43
C LEU A 11 -25.55 -24.44 21.14
N ALA A 12 -26.51 -25.27 21.55
CA ALA A 12 -27.93 -24.98 21.36
C ALA A 12 -28.34 -23.69 22.09
N ILE A 13 -27.93 -23.53 23.35
CA ILE A 13 -28.19 -22.34 24.17
C ILE A 13 -27.57 -21.10 23.50
N ILE A 14 -26.30 -21.18 23.12
CA ILE A 14 -25.56 -20.10 22.43
C ILE A 14 -26.32 -19.63 21.19
N LEU A 15 -26.71 -20.55 20.31
CA LEU A 15 -27.34 -20.21 19.03
C LEU A 15 -28.78 -19.69 19.20
N ILE A 16 -29.57 -20.25 20.12
CA ILE A 16 -30.94 -19.80 20.37
C ILE A 16 -30.94 -18.38 20.93
N ILE A 17 -30.14 -18.12 21.97
CA ILE A 17 -30.06 -16.79 22.59
C ILE A 17 -29.48 -15.78 21.59
N ALA A 18 -28.41 -16.13 20.88
CA ALA A 18 -27.83 -15.27 19.85
C ALA A 18 -28.85 -14.92 18.76
N GLY A 19 -29.64 -15.89 18.29
CA GLY A 19 -30.70 -15.67 17.30
C GLY A 19 -31.77 -14.68 17.78
N ILE A 20 -32.30 -14.87 18.99
CA ILE A 20 -33.32 -14.00 19.57
C ILE A 20 -32.77 -12.58 19.78
N VAL A 21 -31.62 -12.46 20.44
CA VAL A 21 -31.02 -11.16 20.76
C VAL A 21 -30.61 -10.43 19.48
N THR A 22 -30.10 -11.13 18.47
CA THR A 22 -29.76 -10.51 17.18
C THR A 22 -30.98 -9.94 16.47
N VAL A 23 -32.13 -10.63 16.51
CA VAL A 23 -33.39 -10.10 15.95
C VAL A 23 -33.79 -8.81 16.68
N ILE A 24 -33.70 -8.79 18.01
CA ILE A 24 -33.99 -7.60 18.82
C ILE A 24 -33.04 -6.46 18.44
N PHE A 25 -31.73 -6.71 18.35
CA PHE A 25 -30.74 -5.68 18.02
C PHE A 25 -30.90 -5.16 16.60
N LYS A 26 -31.24 -6.02 15.65
CA LYS A 26 -31.55 -5.62 14.28
C LYS A 26 -32.80 -4.76 14.23
N TRP A 27 -33.82 -5.06 15.04
CA TRP A 27 -35.02 -4.24 15.20
C TRP A 27 -34.69 -2.86 15.81
N LEU A 28 -33.78 -2.80 16.78
CA LEU A 28 -33.26 -1.57 17.37
C LEU A 28 -32.23 -0.82 16.49
N LYS A 29 -31.97 -1.30 15.26
CA LYS A 29 -30.95 -0.79 14.33
C LYS A 29 -29.53 -0.77 14.90
N GLN A 30 -29.24 -1.62 15.88
CA GLN A 30 -27.91 -1.74 16.49
C GLN A 30 -27.01 -2.72 15.71
N PRO A 31 -25.67 -2.65 15.85
CA PRO A 31 -24.76 -3.65 15.29
C PRO A 31 -25.02 -5.06 15.82
N VAL A 32 -24.92 -6.08 14.96
CA VAL A 32 -25.21 -7.47 15.33
C VAL A 32 -24.19 -8.03 16.32
N ILE A 33 -22.91 -7.66 16.17
CA ILE A 33 -21.81 -8.08 17.07
C ILE A 33 -22.12 -7.71 18.53
N LEU A 34 -22.71 -6.52 18.75
CA LEU A 34 -23.14 -6.07 20.07
C LEU A 34 -24.23 -6.99 20.65
N GLY A 35 -25.15 -7.45 19.79
CA GLY A 35 -26.17 -8.44 20.16
C GLY A 35 -25.58 -9.78 20.57
N TYR A 36 -24.52 -10.25 19.90
CA TYR A 36 -23.82 -11.47 20.30
C TYR A 36 -23.15 -11.35 21.67
N ILE A 37 -22.51 -10.22 21.97
CA ILE A 37 -21.90 -9.98 23.29
C ILE A 37 -22.97 -9.95 24.38
N VAL A 38 -24.09 -9.26 24.16
CA VAL A 38 -25.20 -9.23 25.13
C VAL A 38 -25.84 -10.60 25.30
N ALA A 39 -26.02 -11.36 24.21
CA ALA A 39 -26.44 -12.75 24.26
C ALA A 39 -25.50 -13.60 25.12
N GLY A 40 -24.19 -13.39 25.01
CA GLY A 40 -23.19 -14.01 25.86
C GLY A 40 -23.32 -13.65 27.33
N ILE A 41 -23.49 -12.37 27.66
CA ILE A 41 -23.71 -11.95 29.06
C ILE A 41 -24.95 -12.64 29.64
N MET A 42 -26.03 -12.74 28.84
CA MET A 42 -27.27 -13.43 29.25
C MET A 42 -27.11 -14.94 29.38
N ALA A 43 -26.31 -15.57 28.52
CA ALA A 43 -26.05 -17.01 28.50
C ALA A 43 -24.92 -17.44 29.45
N GLY A 44 -24.21 -16.47 30.04
CA GLY A 44 -23.01 -16.68 30.84
C GLY A 44 -23.29 -16.99 32.30
N PRO A 45 -22.31 -17.58 33.01
CA PRO A 45 -22.43 -18.07 34.40
C PRO A 45 -22.87 -16.99 35.40
N SER A 46 -22.63 -15.72 35.09
CA SER A 46 -22.96 -14.59 35.95
C SER A 46 -24.46 -14.24 35.98
N VAL A 47 -25.29 -14.79 35.08
CA VAL A 47 -26.74 -14.50 35.00
C VAL A 47 -27.54 -15.78 35.21
N SER A 48 -28.13 -15.94 36.41
CA SER A 48 -28.89 -17.14 36.80
C SER A 48 -30.32 -17.25 36.25
N LEU A 49 -30.78 -16.25 35.48
CA LEU A 49 -32.17 -16.16 34.99
C LEU A 49 -32.47 -16.98 33.73
N VAL A 50 -31.45 -17.49 33.03
CA VAL A 50 -31.54 -18.14 31.71
C VAL A 50 -30.73 -19.45 31.73
N PRO A 51 -31.09 -20.51 30.96
CA PRO A 51 -30.24 -21.69 30.83
C PRO A 51 -28.79 -21.31 30.51
N THR A 52 -27.85 -21.72 31.36
CA THR A 52 -26.51 -21.15 31.40
C THR A 52 -25.44 -22.16 30.99
N VAL A 53 -24.49 -21.71 30.16
CA VAL A 53 -23.25 -22.45 29.94
C VAL A 53 -22.37 -22.25 31.17
N SER A 54 -22.26 -23.29 31.99
CA SER A 54 -21.67 -23.17 33.32
C SER A 54 -20.18 -23.50 33.36
N ASP A 55 -19.69 -24.29 32.40
CA ASP A 55 -18.30 -24.77 32.39
C ASP A 55 -17.37 -23.80 31.64
N PRO A 56 -16.42 -23.13 32.33
CA PRO A 56 -15.45 -22.25 31.71
C PRO A 56 -14.58 -22.95 30.65
N ALA A 57 -14.36 -24.26 30.77
CA ALA A 57 -13.61 -25.03 29.78
C ALA A 57 -14.36 -25.12 28.44
N ASN A 58 -15.67 -25.37 28.48
CA ASN A 58 -16.50 -25.40 27.27
C ASN A 58 -16.60 -24.03 26.61
N ILE A 59 -16.75 -22.96 27.40
CA ILE A 59 -16.74 -21.57 26.90
C ILE A 59 -15.42 -21.30 26.15
N LYS A 60 -14.29 -21.69 26.74
CA LYS A 60 -12.97 -21.52 26.12
C LYS A 60 -12.83 -22.32 24.82
N ILE A 61 -13.30 -23.57 24.78
CA ILE A 61 -13.27 -24.39 23.56
C ILE A 61 -14.05 -23.72 22.43
N TRP A 62 -15.26 -23.23 22.72
CA TRP A 62 -16.07 -22.53 21.72
C TRP A 62 -15.43 -21.22 21.26
N ALA A 63 -14.83 -20.47 22.19
CA ALA A 63 -14.07 -19.27 21.84
C ALA A 63 -12.87 -19.60 20.93
N ASP A 64 -12.07 -20.61 21.28
CA ASP A 64 -10.89 -21.02 20.50
C ASP A 64 -11.27 -21.47 19.07
N ILE A 65 -12.34 -22.26 18.92
CA ILE A 65 -12.85 -22.68 17.61
C ILE A 65 -13.35 -21.47 16.81
N GLY A 66 -14.09 -20.58 17.48
CA GLY A 66 -14.57 -19.34 16.88
C GLY A 66 -13.45 -18.46 16.34
N VAL A 67 -12.40 -18.25 17.13
CA VAL A 67 -11.19 -17.50 16.74
C VAL A 67 -10.50 -18.14 15.53
N ILE A 68 -10.36 -19.47 15.50
CA ILE A 68 -9.73 -20.19 14.38
C ILE A 68 -10.46 -19.88 13.07
N PHE A 69 -11.78 -20.06 13.01
CA PHE A 69 -12.51 -19.86 11.76
C PHE A 69 -12.64 -18.38 11.39
N LEU A 70 -12.72 -17.48 12.38
CA LEU A 70 -12.70 -16.05 12.14
C LEU A 70 -11.36 -15.62 11.51
N LEU A 71 -10.23 -16.08 12.06
CA LEU A 71 -8.89 -15.79 11.53
C LEU A 71 -8.61 -16.45 10.19
N PHE A 72 -9.15 -17.64 9.97
CA PHE A 72 -9.10 -18.28 8.66
C PHE A 72 -9.81 -17.43 7.61
N ALA A 73 -11.04 -17.01 7.89
CA ALA A 73 -11.82 -16.19 6.98
C ALA A 73 -11.17 -14.82 6.74
N MET A 74 -10.59 -14.21 7.77
CA MET A 74 -9.80 -12.98 7.61
C MET A 74 -8.55 -13.20 6.76
N GLY A 75 -7.88 -14.34 6.90
CA GLY A 75 -6.79 -14.74 6.02
C GLY A 75 -7.26 -14.85 4.56
N LEU A 76 -8.46 -15.38 4.31
CA LEU A 76 -9.03 -15.45 2.95
C LEU A 76 -9.39 -14.07 2.37
N ASP A 77 -9.84 -13.15 3.21
CA ASP A 77 -10.19 -11.78 2.81
C ASP A 77 -8.94 -10.93 2.46
N PHE A 78 -7.77 -11.33 2.96
CA PHE A 78 -6.47 -10.72 2.70
C PHE A 78 -5.96 -11.06 1.28
N SER A 79 -5.89 -10.06 0.40
CA SER A 79 -5.20 -10.20 -0.89
C SER A 79 -4.22 -9.06 -1.14
N PHE A 80 -3.02 -9.39 -1.63
CA PHE A 80 -2.01 -8.37 -1.96
C PHE A 80 -2.50 -7.38 -3.02
N LYS A 81 -3.46 -7.77 -3.87
CA LYS A 81 -4.09 -6.92 -4.88
C LYS A 81 -4.97 -5.83 -4.27
N LYS A 82 -5.73 -6.13 -3.20
CA LYS A 82 -6.56 -5.14 -2.50
C LYS A 82 -5.69 -4.05 -1.88
N LEU A 83 -4.52 -4.41 -1.32
CA LEU A 83 -3.57 -3.48 -0.69
C LEU A 83 -3.03 -2.42 -1.66
N ILE A 84 -2.73 -2.80 -2.92
CA ILE A 84 -2.18 -1.89 -3.93
C ILE A 84 -3.18 -0.81 -4.34
N ASN A 85 -4.48 -1.10 -4.21
CA ASN A 85 -5.55 -0.16 -4.57
C ASN A 85 -5.87 0.84 -3.46
N VAL A 86 -5.24 0.72 -2.28
CA VAL A 86 -5.49 1.63 -1.17
C VAL A 86 -4.67 2.91 -1.32
N GLY A 87 -5.32 4.07 -1.18
CA GLY A 87 -4.68 5.37 -1.34
C GLY A 87 -3.60 5.64 -0.28
N ILE A 88 -2.54 6.37 -0.66
CA ILE A 88 -1.42 6.76 0.23
C ILE A 88 -1.92 7.45 1.51
N THR A 89 -3.00 8.23 1.42
CA THR A 89 -3.65 8.86 2.57
C THR A 89 -4.02 7.86 3.66
N ALA A 90 -4.62 6.72 3.30
CA ALA A 90 -5.01 5.71 4.27
C ALA A 90 -3.80 5.09 4.95
N ILE A 91 -2.72 4.79 4.21
CA ILE A 91 -1.49 4.23 4.77
C ILE A 91 -0.86 5.18 5.79
N VAL A 92 -0.71 6.47 5.44
CA VAL A 92 -0.12 7.48 6.34
C VAL A 92 -0.97 7.63 7.60
N ALA A 93 -2.29 7.70 7.44
CA ALA A 93 -3.20 7.83 8.56
C ALA A 93 -3.16 6.59 9.48
N THR A 94 -3.24 5.37 8.93
CA THR A 94 -3.16 4.14 9.72
C THR A 94 -1.85 4.02 10.49
N VAL A 95 -0.70 4.31 9.87
CA VAL A 95 0.59 4.26 10.58
C VAL A 95 0.61 5.27 11.74
N THR A 96 0.05 6.46 11.53
CA THR A 96 -0.05 7.50 12.57
C THR A 96 -0.96 7.06 13.72
N ILE A 97 -2.15 6.51 13.40
CA ILE A 97 -3.11 5.97 14.37
C ILE A 97 -2.48 4.84 15.17
N VAL A 98 -1.93 3.83 14.49
CA VAL A 98 -1.38 2.65 15.15
C VAL A 98 -0.23 3.05 16.06
N CYS A 99 0.76 3.80 15.58
CA CYS A 99 1.90 4.21 16.42
C CYS A 99 1.47 5.10 17.59
N GLY A 100 0.56 6.06 17.36
CA GLY A 100 0.06 6.96 18.38
C GLY A 100 -0.72 6.23 19.47
N MET A 101 -1.68 5.40 19.07
CA MET A 101 -2.51 4.62 19.99
C MET A 101 -1.72 3.53 20.71
N MET A 102 -0.69 2.93 20.07
CA MET A 102 0.22 2.01 20.76
C MET A 102 0.98 2.72 21.88
N PHE A 103 1.50 3.91 21.61
CA PHE A 103 2.24 4.71 22.58
C PHE A 103 1.34 5.12 23.75
N ILE A 104 0.14 5.65 23.47
CA ILE A 104 -0.79 6.05 24.52
C ILE A 104 -1.30 4.82 25.30
N GLY A 105 -1.63 3.72 24.65
CA GLY A 105 -2.07 2.50 25.32
C GLY A 105 -0.98 1.87 26.19
N TYR A 106 0.27 1.83 25.72
CA TYR A 106 1.40 1.35 26.51
C TYR A 106 1.64 2.21 27.76
N THR A 107 1.63 3.54 27.59
CA THR A 107 1.85 4.47 28.71
C THR A 107 0.71 4.43 29.72
N ALA A 108 -0.54 4.31 29.27
CA ALA A 108 -1.70 4.14 30.15
C ALA A 108 -1.66 2.80 30.90
N GLY A 109 -1.32 1.70 30.23
CA GLY A 109 -1.16 0.38 30.88
C GLY A 109 -0.09 0.44 31.97
N ASN A 110 1.07 1.03 31.69
CA ASN A 110 2.12 1.20 32.68
C ASN A 110 1.70 2.10 33.85
N ALA A 111 0.97 3.19 33.57
CA ALA A 111 0.43 4.07 34.61
C ALA A 111 -0.63 3.39 35.50
N MET A 112 -1.37 2.41 34.95
CA MET A 112 -2.31 1.56 35.68
C MET A 112 -1.64 0.38 36.40
N GLY A 113 -0.30 0.26 36.34
CA GLY A 113 0.46 -0.80 36.99
C GLY A 113 0.46 -2.15 36.24
N PHE A 114 0.10 -2.16 34.96
CA PHE A 114 0.07 -3.39 34.17
C PHE A 114 1.49 -3.83 33.83
N SER A 115 1.68 -5.14 33.61
CA SER A 115 2.97 -5.65 33.14
C SER A 115 3.38 -5.00 31.80
N HIS A 116 4.67 -5.00 31.48
CA HIS A 116 5.14 -4.48 30.18
C HIS A 116 4.46 -5.20 28.99
N MET A 117 4.26 -6.52 29.11
CA MET A 117 3.60 -7.29 28.05
C MET A 117 2.12 -6.95 27.96
N SER A 118 1.40 -6.90 29.11
CA SER A 118 0.01 -6.44 29.17
C SER A 118 -0.17 -5.05 28.56
N SER A 119 0.77 -4.13 28.80
CA SER A 119 0.74 -2.76 28.28
C SER A 119 0.96 -2.70 26.76
N ILE A 120 1.86 -3.52 26.20
CA ILE A 120 2.07 -3.64 24.76
C ILE A 120 0.80 -4.20 24.09
N PHE A 121 0.23 -5.26 24.67
CA PHE A 121 -1.03 -5.85 24.21
C PHE A 121 -2.17 -4.83 24.28
N LEU A 122 -2.28 -4.05 25.35
CA LEU A 122 -3.26 -2.97 25.48
C LEU A 122 -3.11 -1.95 24.35
N GLY A 123 -1.90 -1.46 24.08
CA GLY A 123 -1.65 -0.57 22.93
C GLY A 123 -2.06 -1.17 21.59
N GLY A 124 -1.81 -2.47 21.39
CA GLY A 124 -2.27 -3.21 20.22
C GLY A 124 -3.80 -3.31 20.13
N MET A 125 -4.50 -3.45 21.25
CA MET A 125 -5.97 -3.51 21.28
C MET A 125 -6.62 -2.15 21.00
N LEU A 126 -6.12 -1.06 21.60
CA LEU A 126 -6.72 0.27 21.47
C LEU A 126 -6.48 0.90 20.09
N SER A 127 -5.49 0.41 19.34
CA SER A 127 -5.10 0.96 18.04
C SER A 127 -5.95 0.49 16.86
N MET A 128 -6.80 -0.52 17.04
CA MET A 128 -7.55 -1.16 15.96
C MET A 128 -9.02 -0.73 15.98
N SER A 129 -9.52 -0.23 14.86
CA SER A 129 -10.92 0.19 14.73
C SER A 129 -11.82 -0.89 14.10
N SER A 130 -13.14 -0.77 14.22
CA SER A 130 -14.09 -1.70 13.56
C SER A 130 -14.55 -1.23 12.19
N THR A 131 -14.31 -2.05 11.15
CA THR A 131 -14.82 -1.80 9.80
C THR A 131 -16.34 -1.94 9.69
N ALA A 132 -16.90 -3.04 10.24
CA ALA A 132 -18.33 -3.34 10.14
C ALA A 132 -19.22 -2.29 10.82
N ILE A 133 -18.79 -1.78 11.98
CA ILE A 133 -19.55 -0.79 12.74
C ILE A 133 -19.59 0.55 11.99
N VAL A 134 -18.45 1.02 11.47
CA VAL A 134 -18.38 2.29 10.72
C VAL A 134 -19.17 2.21 9.44
N PHE A 135 -19.01 1.12 8.68
CA PHE A 135 -19.74 0.95 7.43
C PHE A 135 -21.26 0.99 7.66
N LYS A 136 -21.75 0.30 8.70
CA LYS A 136 -23.16 0.34 9.08
C LYS A 136 -23.59 1.74 9.51
N ALA A 137 -22.81 2.41 10.37
CA ALA A 137 -23.11 3.77 10.80
C ALA A 137 -23.20 4.75 9.63
N PHE A 138 -22.27 4.67 8.66
CA PHE A 138 -22.31 5.49 7.46
C PHE A 138 -23.50 5.17 6.55
N ASN A 139 -23.84 3.89 6.39
CA ASN A 139 -25.02 3.49 5.63
C ASN A 139 -26.31 4.02 6.26
N ASP A 140 -26.47 3.84 7.56
CA ASP A 140 -27.67 4.24 8.31
C ASP A 140 -27.82 5.78 8.39
N MET A 141 -26.70 6.51 8.33
CA MET A 141 -26.67 7.97 8.29
C MET A 141 -26.69 8.57 6.88
N GLY A 142 -26.69 7.75 5.82
CA GLY A 142 -26.66 8.22 4.43
C GLY A 142 -25.34 8.90 4.02
N LEU A 143 -24.23 8.56 4.66
CA LEU A 143 -22.92 9.20 4.48
C LEU A 143 -22.02 8.50 3.46
N LEU A 144 -22.39 7.33 2.93
CA LEU A 144 -21.53 6.49 2.08
C LEU A 144 -20.93 7.20 0.85
N GLN A 145 -21.60 8.21 0.32
CA GLN A 145 -21.14 8.96 -0.87
C GLN A 145 -20.23 10.15 -0.54
N GLN A 146 -19.93 10.40 0.73
CA GLN A 146 -19.08 11.52 1.15
C GLN A 146 -17.59 11.21 0.89
N LYS A 147 -16.81 12.24 0.56
CA LYS A 147 -15.37 12.09 0.26
C LYS A 147 -14.57 11.50 1.42
N PHE A 148 -14.87 11.90 2.66
CA PHE A 148 -14.16 11.40 3.84
C PHE A 148 -14.44 9.91 4.10
N THR A 149 -15.61 9.40 3.69
CA THR A 149 -15.99 7.99 3.88
C THR A 149 -15.07 7.05 3.13
N GLY A 150 -14.71 7.36 1.88
CA GLY A 150 -13.74 6.56 1.13
C GLY A 150 -12.37 6.50 1.79
N ILE A 151 -11.93 7.61 2.41
CA ILE A 151 -10.68 7.66 3.17
C ILE A 151 -10.77 6.79 4.44
N VAL A 152 -11.85 6.93 5.20
CA VAL A 152 -12.07 6.16 6.44
C VAL A 152 -12.14 4.66 6.14
N LEU A 153 -12.90 4.25 5.13
CA LEU A 153 -12.96 2.85 4.71
C LEU A 153 -11.58 2.34 4.23
N GLY A 154 -10.80 3.19 3.55
CA GLY A 154 -9.43 2.87 3.19
C GLY A 154 -8.52 2.66 4.41
N ILE A 155 -8.61 3.53 5.43
CA ILE A 155 -7.86 3.41 6.69
C ILE A 155 -8.20 2.11 7.39
N LEU A 156 -9.49 1.79 7.50
CA LEU A 156 -10.00 0.58 8.13
C LEU A 156 -9.46 -0.70 7.47
N VAL A 157 -9.41 -0.74 6.14
CA VAL A 157 -8.81 -1.87 5.40
C VAL A 157 -7.31 -2.04 5.70
N ILE A 158 -6.56 -0.95 5.86
CA ILE A 158 -5.14 -1.03 6.24
C ILE A 158 -4.99 -1.39 7.72
N GLU A 159 -5.86 -0.89 8.59
CA GLU A 159 -5.88 -1.25 10.02
C GLU A 159 -6.09 -2.76 10.20
N ASP A 160 -7.05 -3.36 9.50
CA ASP A 160 -7.31 -4.80 9.54
C ASP A 160 -6.04 -5.60 9.14
N LEU A 161 -5.30 -5.11 8.14
CA LEU A 161 -4.01 -5.69 7.75
C LEU A 161 -2.95 -5.52 8.84
N VAL A 162 -2.81 -4.32 9.39
CA VAL A 162 -1.83 -4.06 10.44
C VAL A 162 -2.16 -4.86 11.70
N ALA A 163 -3.44 -5.07 12.03
CA ALA A 163 -3.91 -5.89 13.14
C ALA A 163 -3.43 -7.34 13.01
N VAL A 164 -3.52 -7.91 11.81
CA VAL A 164 -2.98 -9.23 11.50
C VAL A 164 -1.48 -9.29 11.77
N VAL A 165 -0.71 -8.38 11.17
CA VAL A 165 0.75 -8.34 11.35
C VAL A 165 1.09 -8.14 12.83
N MET A 166 0.31 -7.32 13.53
CA MET A 166 0.44 -7.06 14.95
C MET A 166 0.22 -8.33 15.78
N MET A 167 -0.84 -9.11 15.52
CA MET A 167 -1.09 -10.39 16.22
C MET A 167 0.08 -11.36 16.07
N VAL A 168 0.65 -11.44 14.87
CA VAL A 168 1.83 -12.25 14.61
C VAL A 168 3.01 -11.78 15.48
N VAL A 169 3.31 -10.48 15.48
CA VAL A 169 4.40 -9.90 16.28
C VAL A 169 4.15 -10.11 17.79
N LEU A 170 2.96 -9.78 18.28
CA LEU A 170 2.59 -9.94 19.69
C LEU A 170 2.68 -11.40 20.15
N SER A 171 2.25 -12.35 19.31
CA SER A 171 2.36 -13.78 19.62
C SER A 171 3.81 -14.22 19.78
N THR A 172 4.73 -13.69 18.97
CA THR A 172 6.16 -14.01 19.10
C THR A 172 6.81 -13.40 20.32
N LEU A 173 6.48 -12.15 20.62
CA LEU A 173 6.97 -11.46 21.81
C LEU A 173 6.51 -12.18 23.08
N ALA A 174 5.27 -12.69 23.07
CA ALA A 174 4.69 -13.44 24.18
C ALA A 174 5.35 -14.81 24.41
N VAL A 175 5.80 -15.50 23.35
CA VAL A 175 6.46 -16.82 23.46
C VAL A 175 7.90 -16.69 23.97
N GLY A 176 8.61 -15.62 23.60
CA GLY A 176 10.00 -15.37 24.00
C GLY A 176 10.14 -14.81 25.41
N LYS A 177 9.60 -15.50 26.42
CA LYS A 177 9.38 -15.09 27.85
C LYS A 177 10.44 -14.19 28.55
N HIS A 178 11.64 -14.00 28.02
CA HIS A 178 12.61 -13.00 28.47
C HIS A 178 12.93 -12.00 27.35
N PHE A 179 12.84 -10.70 27.66
CA PHE A 179 13.27 -9.60 26.78
C PHE A 179 14.81 -9.51 26.64
N GLU A 180 15.50 -10.64 26.63
CA GLU A 180 16.90 -10.70 26.21
C GLU A 180 16.91 -10.70 24.67
N GLY A 181 17.63 -9.73 24.08
CA GLY A 181 17.60 -9.49 22.63
C GLY A 181 17.95 -10.71 21.77
N LYS A 182 18.61 -11.73 22.35
CA LYS A 182 18.93 -13.00 21.68
C LYS A 182 17.71 -13.93 21.57
N GLU A 183 16.93 -14.12 22.63
CA GLU A 183 15.73 -14.97 22.61
C GLU A 183 14.62 -14.34 21.76
N MET A 184 14.53 -13.00 21.78
CA MET A 184 13.60 -12.26 20.91
C MET A 184 13.97 -12.40 19.44
N LEU A 185 15.27 -12.26 19.10
CA LEU A 185 15.75 -12.45 17.73
C LEU A 185 15.55 -13.89 17.26
N GLU A 186 15.80 -14.88 18.12
CA GLU A 186 15.53 -16.29 17.83
C GLU A 186 14.04 -16.55 17.59
N SER A 187 13.16 -15.99 18.42
CA SER A 187 11.71 -16.12 18.27
C SER A 187 11.20 -15.47 16.97
N ILE A 188 11.72 -14.28 16.63
CA ILE A 188 11.41 -13.58 15.37
C ILE A 188 11.95 -14.38 14.17
N LEU A 189 13.16 -14.92 14.25
CA LEU A 189 13.74 -15.77 13.20
C LEU A 189 12.96 -17.06 13.01
N LYS A 190 12.59 -17.72 14.10
CA LYS A 190 11.78 -18.95 14.07
C LYS A 190 10.42 -18.68 13.43
N LEU A 191 9.77 -17.57 13.78
CA LEU A 191 8.53 -17.15 13.15
C LEU A 191 8.73 -16.81 11.66
N ALA A 192 9.72 -15.98 11.34
CA ALA A 192 9.98 -15.59 9.95
C ALA A 192 10.29 -16.82 9.10
N ALA A 193 11.10 -17.75 9.61
CA ALA A 193 11.38 -19.02 8.97
C ALA A 193 10.10 -19.85 8.79
N PHE A 194 9.25 -19.96 9.83
CA PHE A 194 7.97 -20.65 9.75
C PHE A 194 7.07 -20.03 8.66
N LEU A 195 6.87 -18.71 8.68
CA LEU A 195 6.05 -17.99 7.72
C LEU A 195 6.61 -18.12 6.30
N ILE A 196 7.91 -17.89 6.09
CA ILE A 196 8.53 -17.96 4.77
C ILE A 196 8.49 -19.39 4.24
N PHE A 197 8.88 -20.38 5.04
CA PHE A 197 8.89 -21.78 4.63
C PHE A 197 7.50 -22.28 4.27
N TRP A 198 6.52 -22.09 5.17
CA TRP A 198 5.16 -22.57 4.93
C TRP A 198 4.43 -21.74 3.88
N SER A 199 4.74 -20.46 3.73
CA SER A 199 4.17 -19.66 2.64
C SER A 199 4.76 -20.06 1.29
N ALA A 200 6.08 -20.22 1.18
CA ALA A 200 6.72 -20.67 -0.05
C ALA A 200 6.24 -22.08 -0.45
N LEU A 201 6.21 -23.00 0.53
CA LEU A 201 5.69 -24.35 0.32
C LEU A 201 4.20 -24.32 -0.04
N GLY A 202 3.41 -23.52 0.66
CA GLY A 202 1.97 -23.39 0.43
C GLY A 202 1.62 -22.82 -0.94
N ILE A 203 2.34 -21.78 -1.38
CA ILE A 203 2.19 -21.18 -2.72
C ILE A 203 2.47 -22.20 -3.83
N TYR A 204 3.33 -23.19 -3.60
CA TYR A 204 3.57 -24.25 -4.58
C TYR A 204 2.60 -25.43 -4.43
N LEU A 205 2.43 -25.93 -3.20
CA LEU A 205 1.69 -27.15 -2.89
C LEU A 205 0.18 -26.97 -3.05
N ILE A 206 -0.37 -25.87 -2.52
CA ILE A 206 -1.82 -25.65 -2.44
C ILE A 206 -2.44 -25.44 -3.82
N PRO A 207 -1.92 -24.55 -4.70
CA PRO A 207 -2.45 -24.42 -6.05
C PRO A 207 -2.33 -25.72 -6.85
N THR A 208 -1.25 -26.49 -6.66
CA THR A 208 -1.06 -27.78 -7.32
C THR A 208 -2.10 -28.81 -6.88
N LEU A 209 -2.35 -28.88 -5.56
CA LEU A 209 -3.37 -29.75 -4.98
C LEU A 209 -4.77 -29.37 -5.47
N LEU A 210 -5.14 -28.09 -5.37
CA LEU A 210 -6.44 -27.58 -5.84
C LEU A 210 -6.62 -27.78 -7.35
N LYS A 211 -5.59 -27.55 -8.16
CA LYS A 211 -5.64 -27.78 -9.62
C LYS A 211 -5.84 -29.26 -9.95
N LYS A 212 -5.24 -30.18 -9.19
CA LYS A 212 -5.35 -31.63 -9.40
C LYS A 212 -6.74 -32.16 -9.05
N ILE A 213 -7.35 -31.66 -7.96
CA ILE A 213 -8.71 -32.03 -7.56
C ILE A 213 -9.79 -31.22 -8.28
N ARG A 214 -9.42 -30.20 -9.07
CA ARG A 214 -10.34 -29.30 -9.80
C ARG A 214 -11.40 -30.05 -10.62
N ARG A 215 -11.02 -31.18 -11.23
CA ARG A 215 -11.93 -32.02 -12.03
C ARG A 215 -13.06 -32.66 -11.20
N PHE A 216 -12.87 -32.75 -9.89
CA PHE A 216 -13.83 -33.31 -8.93
C PHE A 216 -14.37 -32.23 -7.98
N THR A 217 -14.06 -30.96 -8.20
CA THR A 217 -14.37 -29.90 -7.23
C THR A 217 -15.83 -29.47 -7.34
N SER A 218 -16.66 -29.93 -6.38
CA SER A 218 -17.93 -29.30 -6.03
C SER A 218 -17.74 -28.24 -4.95
N ASN A 219 -18.75 -27.37 -4.72
CA ASN A 219 -18.71 -26.41 -3.61
C ASN A 219 -18.52 -27.09 -2.25
N GLU A 220 -19.11 -28.28 -2.06
CA GLU A 220 -18.96 -29.10 -0.85
C GLU A 220 -17.52 -29.59 -0.67
N ILE A 221 -16.92 -30.17 -1.71
CA ILE A 221 -15.54 -30.68 -1.66
C ILE A 221 -14.57 -29.53 -1.41
N LEU A 222 -14.79 -28.38 -2.03
CA LEU A 222 -13.95 -27.20 -1.85
C LEU A 222 -14.05 -26.66 -0.41
N LEU A 223 -15.26 -26.63 0.16
CA LEU A 223 -15.48 -26.23 1.55
C LEU A 223 -14.74 -27.18 2.50
N ILE A 224 -14.99 -28.49 2.41
CA ILE A 224 -14.36 -29.50 3.27
C ILE A 224 -12.83 -29.45 3.15
N THR A 225 -12.32 -29.34 1.92
CA THR A 225 -10.87 -29.26 1.68
C THR A 225 -10.28 -27.98 2.30
N SER A 226 -10.94 -26.83 2.12
CA SER A 226 -10.45 -25.56 2.66
C SER A 226 -10.41 -25.54 4.20
N LEU A 227 -11.46 -26.03 4.86
CA LEU A 227 -11.52 -26.13 6.32
C LEU A 227 -10.55 -27.21 6.85
N GLY A 228 -10.40 -28.32 6.13
CA GLY A 228 -9.43 -29.37 6.45
C GLY A 228 -7.98 -28.88 6.38
N LEU A 229 -7.63 -28.10 5.34
CA LEU A 229 -6.33 -27.43 5.23
C LEU A 229 -6.13 -26.41 6.36
N CYS A 230 -7.16 -25.64 6.70
CA CYS A 230 -7.12 -24.69 7.82
C CYS A 230 -6.76 -25.39 9.12
N LEU A 231 -7.53 -26.41 9.52
CA LEU A 231 -7.29 -27.16 10.75
C LEU A 231 -5.96 -27.92 10.71
N GLY A 232 -5.54 -28.42 9.54
CA GLY A 232 -4.23 -29.03 9.35
C GLY A 232 -3.08 -28.05 9.65
N MET A 233 -3.16 -26.82 9.16
CA MET A 233 -2.18 -25.77 9.46
C MET A 233 -2.22 -25.30 10.91
N VAL A 234 -3.39 -25.27 11.54
CA VAL A 234 -3.53 -25.05 12.99
C VAL A 234 -2.73 -26.09 13.78
N MET A 235 -2.85 -27.38 13.43
CA MET A 235 -2.10 -28.45 14.07
C MET A 235 -0.59 -28.33 13.85
N ILE A 236 -0.15 -27.95 12.65
CA ILE A 236 1.26 -27.72 12.32
C ILE A 236 1.82 -26.53 13.13
N ALA A 237 1.10 -25.41 13.16
CA ALA A 237 1.50 -24.19 13.88
C ALA A 237 1.63 -24.44 15.39
N THR A 238 0.63 -25.09 15.98
CA THR A 238 0.62 -25.45 17.41
C THR A 238 1.77 -26.41 17.77
N LYS A 239 2.06 -27.42 16.94
CA LYS A 239 3.23 -28.29 17.13
C LYS A 239 4.57 -27.56 16.98
N ALA A 240 4.63 -26.53 16.14
CA ALA A 240 5.81 -25.68 16.00
C ALA A 240 6.00 -24.68 17.17
N GLY A 241 5.05 -24.63 18.10
CA GLY A 241 5.05 -23.74 19.26
C GLY A 241 4.43 -22.37 19.00
N PHE A 242 3.60 -22.24 17.96
CA PHE A 242 2.84 -21.02 17.66
C PHE A 242 1.35 -21.17 18.02
N SER A 243 0.60 -20.08 17.98
CA SER A 243 -0.85 -20.10 18.27
C SER A 243 -1.66 -20.78 17.18
N ALA A 244 -2.80 -21.37 17.55
CA ALA A 244 -3.77 -21.90 16.59
C ALA A 244 -4.28 -20.81 15.62
N ALA A 245 -4.52 -19.62 16.17
CA ALA A 245 -4.83 -18.39 15.46
C ALA A 245 -3.87 -18.10 14.28
N LEU A 246 -2.56 -18.18 14.51
CA LEU A 246 -1.55 -17.96 13.47
C LEU A 246 -1.68 -18.99 12.33
N GLY A 247 -1.83 -20.27 12.66
CA GLY A 247 -1.95 -21.33 11.66
C GLY A 247 -3.19 -21.16 10.77
N ALA A 248 -4.33 -20.80 11.37
CA ALA A 248 -5.56 -20.53 10.65
C ALA A 248 -5.42 -19.35 9.69
N PHE A 249 -4.86 -18.23 10.17
CA PHE A 249 -4.62 -17.04 9.37
C PHE A 249 -3.67 -17.33 8.19
N VAL A 250 -2.54 -17.98 8.44
CA VAL A 250 -1.55 -18.34 7.41
C VAL A 250 -2.20 -19.17 6.32
N MET A 251 -2.97 -20.21 6.68
CA MET A 251 -3.65 -21.02 5.67
C MET A 251 -4.69 -20.23 4.86
N GLY A 252 -5.47 -19.35 5.52
CA GLY A 252 -6.40 -18.47 4.84
C GLY A 252 -5.69 -17.59 3.81
N SER A 253 -4.59 -16.95 4.19
CA SER A 253 -3.80 -16.08 3.30
C SER A 253 -3.20 -16.85 2.11
N LEU A 254 -2.84 -18.12 2.31
CA LEU A 254 -2.32 -18.96 1.23
C LEU A 254 -3.41 -19.36 0.24
N LEU A 255 -4.63 -19.62 0.72
CA LEU A 255 -5.78 -19.89 -0.15
C LEU A 255 -6.24 -18.64 -0.90
N ALA A 256 -6.09 -17.45 -0.31
CA ALA A 256 -6.45 -16.18 -0.93
C ALA A 256 -5.66 -15.87 -2.22
N GLU A 257 -4.46 -16.43 -2.37
CA GLU A 257 -3.61 -16.29 -3.56
C GLU A 257 -3.90 -17.36 -4.64
N THR A 258 -4.84 -18.27 -4.39
CA THR A 258 -5.22 -19.31 -5.36
C THR A 258 -6.27 -18.80 -6.36
N VAL A 259 -6.38 -19.48 -7.50
CA VAL A 259 -7.38 -19.14 -8.55
C VAL A 259 -8.83 -19.26 -8.05
N GLU A 260 -9.08 -20.12 -7.06
CA GLU A 260 -10.43 -20.40 -6.54
C GLU A 260 -10.74 -19.55 -5.28
N ALA A 261 -9.88 -18.58 -4.91
CA ALA A 261 -10.01 -17.79 -3.68
C ALA A 261 -11.39 -17.16 -3.49
N GLU A 262 -11.94 -16.50 -4.51
CA GLU A 262 -13.27 -15.87 -4.44
C GLU A 262 -14.39 -16.88 -4.15
N LYS A 263 -14.31 -18.09 -4.74
CA LYS A 263 -15.27 -19.15 -4.47
C LYS A 263 -15.13 -19.67 -3.05
N ILE A 264 -13.89 -19.86 -2.57
CA ILE A 264 -13.61 -20.31 -1.20
C ILE A 264 -14.17 -19.29 -0.19
N VAL A 265 -13.98 -17.99 -0.42
CA VAL A 265 -14.55 -16.93 0.43
C VAL A 265 -16.07 -17.06 0.50
N HIS A 266 -16.74 -17.20 -0.64
CA HIS A 266 -18.21 -17.28 -0.69
C HIS A 266 -18.76 -18.54 0.02
N ILE A 267 -18.15 -19.71 -0.18
CA ILE A 267 -18.63 -20.96 0.44
C ILE A 267 -18.29 -21.05 1.94
N VAL A 268 -17.21 -20.41 2.39
CA VAL A 268 -16.80 -20.35 3.80
C VAL A 268 -17.60 -19.30 4.57
N GLN A 269 -18.19 -18.31 3.89
CA GLN A 269 -18.92 -17.21 4.55
C GLN A 269 -19.99 -17.67 5.57
N PRO A 270 -20.86 -18.66 5.30
CA PRO A 270 -21.81 -19.13 6.33
C PRO A 270 -21.13 -19.73 7.56
N VAL A 271 -19.98 -20.38 7.36
CA VAL A 271 -19.16 -20.96 8.45
C VAL A 271 -18.52 -19.85 9.27
N LYS A 272 -17.96 -18.83 8.61
CA LYS A 272 -17.45 -17.60 9.24
C LYS A 272 -18.52 -16.96 10.12
N ASP A 273 -19.71 -16.72 9.58
CA ASP A 273 -20.78 -16.01 10.29
C ASP A 273 -21.27 -16.80 11.51
N LEU A 274 -21.42 -18.13 11.38
CA LEU A 274 -21.77 -19.01 12.49
C LEU A 274 -20.71 -18.97 13.60
N PHE A 275 -19.44 -19.22 13.27
CA PHE A 275 -18.38 -19.28 14.27
C PHE A 275 -17.98 -17.91 14.83
N ALA A 276 -18.20 -16.83 14.08
CA ALA A 276 -18.13 -15.47 14.61
C ALA A 276 -19.19 -15.25 15.69
N SER A 277 -20.44 -15.68 15.46
CA SER A 277 -21.50 -15.57 16.47
C SER A 277 -21.14 -16.35 17.74
N ILE A 278 -20.66 -17.59 17.59
CA ILE A 278 -20.24 -18.43 18.71
C ILE A 278 -19.08 -17.77 19.48
N PHE A 279 -18.08 -17.25 18.76
CA PHE A 279 -16.95 -16.53 19.37
C PHE A 279 -17.44 -15.37 20.22
N PHE A 280 -18.23 -14.44 19.67
CA PHE A 280 -18.66 -13.24 20.38
C PHE A 280 -19.63 -13.52 21.53
N VAL A 281 -20.46 -14.57 21.41
CA VAL A 281 -21.29 -15.03 22.54
C VAL A 281 -20.38 -15.60 23.63
N SER A 282 -19.40 -16.43 23.29
CA SER A 282 -18.41 -16.92 24.27
C SER A 282 -17.63 -15.79 24.94
N VAL A 283 -17.26 -14.75 24.19
CA VAL A 283 -16.66 -13.53 24.74
C VAL A 283 -17.60 -12.90 25.78
N GLY A 284 -18.88 -12.74 25.44
CA GLY A 284 -19.89 -12.19 26.35
C GLY A 284 -20.08 -13.03 27.62
N MET A 285 -20.00 -14.37 27.53
CA MET A 285 -20.12 -15.26 28.68
C MET A 285 -18.95 -15.12 29.68
N MET A 286 -17.80 -14.64 29.23
CA MET A 286 -16.63 -14.39 30.10
C MET A 286 -16.70 -13.04 30.83
N ILE A 287 -17.69 -12.20 30.52
CA ILE A 287 -17.87 -10.90 31.17
C ILE A 287 -18.63 -11.11 32.47
N ASP A 288 -18.01 -10.71 33.57
CA ASP A 288 -18.67 -10.60 34.87
C ASP A 288 -19.19 -9.16 35.07
N PRO A 289 -20.52 -8.93 35.16
CA PRO A 289 -21.08 -7.61 35.44
C PRO A 289 -20.56 -6.99 36.74
N ALA A 290 -20.23 -7.80 37.75
CA ALA A 290 -19.68 -7.29 39.02
C ALA A 290 -18.27 -6.69 38.81
N MET A 291 -17.44 -7.35 37.99
CA MET A 291 -16.12 -6.82 37.62
C MET A 291 -16.22 -5.52 36.83
N MET A 292 -17.26 -5.30 36.03
CA MET A 292 -17.42 -4.02 35.33
C MET A 292 -17.58 -2.83 36.29
N TRP A 293 -18.21 -3.06 37.45
CA TRP A 293 -18.34 -2.03 38.47
C TRP A 293 -17.02 -1.78 39.19
N GLU A 294 -16.30 -2.85 39.54
CA GLU A 294 -14.98 -2.77 40.16
C GLU A 294 -13.97 -2.04 39.27
N TYR A 295 -13.95 -2.33 37.97
CA TYR A 295 -13.05 -1.72 36.99
C TYR A 295 -13.66 -0.52 36.25
N ALA A 296 -14.72 0.09 36.78
CA ALA A 296 -15.40 1.22 36.14
C ALA A 296 -14.44 2.40 35.86
N VAL A 297 -13.50 2.67 36.78
CA VAL A 297 -12.51 3.74 36.62
C VAL A 297 -11.54 3.45 35.46
N PRO A 298 -10.87 2.28 35.40
CA PRO A 298 -10.08 1.90 34.23
C PRO A 298 -10.85 1.92 32.91
N ILE A 299 -12.09 1.40 32.89
CA ILE A 299 -12.94 1.38 31.69
C ILE A 299 -13.22 2.81 31.22
N LEU A 300 -13.56 3.73 32.12
CA LEU A 300 -13.83 5.12 31.79
C LEU A 300 -12.58 5.82 31.24
N ILE A 301 -11.43 5.65 31.89
CA ILE A 301 -10.16 6.24 31.46
C ILE A 301 -9.78 5.73 30.06
N LEU A 302 -9.82 4.41 29.84
CA LEU A 302 -9.48 3.82 28.55
C LEU A 302 -10.49 4.19 27.47
N THR A 303 -11.77 4.33 27.80
CA THR A 303 -12.79 4.82 26.86
C THR A 303 -12.47 6.25 26.42
N LEU A 304 -12.22 7.16 27.37
CA LEU A 304 -11.85 8.54 27.04
C LEU A 304 -10.56 8.61 26.21
N LEU A 305 -9.58 7.77 26.54
CA LEU A 305 -8.32 7.65 25.83
C LEU A 305 -8.53 7.16 24.39
N VAL A 306 -9.37 6.15 24.16
CA VAL A 306 -9.71 5.70 22.80
C VAL A 306 -10.40 6.81 22.02
N LEU A 307 -11.44 7.44 22.59
CA LEU A 307 -12.18 8.50 21.90
C LEU A 307 -11.26 9.67 21.53
N SER A 308 -10.51 10.20 22.50
CA SER A 308 -9.61 11.34 22.29
C SER A 308 -8.41 10.99 21.42
N GLY A 309 -7.78 9.84 21.65
CA GLY A 309 -6.59 9.38 20.93
C GLY A 309 -6.90 9.06 19.46
N GLN A 310 -7.99 8.36 19.18
CA GLN A 310 -8.41 8.06 17.81
C GLN A 310 -8.80 9.33 17.05
N VAL A 311 -9.52 10.26 17.68
CA VAL A 311 -9.81 11.58 17.07
C VAL A 311 -8.50 12.31 16.77
N LEU A 312 -7.57 12.36 17.71
CA LEU A 312 -6.32 13.10 17.58
C LEU A 312 -5.43 12.50 16.49
N PHE A 313 -5.06 11.22 16.59
CA PHE A 313 -4.14 10.59 15.64
C PHE A 313 -4.79 10.30 14.30
N GLY A 314 -6.10 10.02 14.26
CA GLY A 314 -6.86 9.85 13.02
C GLY A 314 -6.97 11.15 12.24
N SER A 315 -7.37 12.25 12.91
CA SER A 315 -7.41 13.55 12.25
C SER A 315 -6.02 14.03 11.85
N PHE A 316 -5.04 13.88 12.74
CA PHE A 316 -3.66 14.26 12.46
C PHE A 316 -3.06 13.47 11.30
N GLY A 317 -3.27 12.15 11.25
CA GLY A 317 -2.76 11.29 10.19
C GLY A 317 -3.36 11.61 8.82
N VAL A 318 -4.67 11.90 8.76
CA VAL A 318 -5.33 12.33 7.52
C VAL A 318 -4.87 13.71 7.09
N LEU A 319 -4.72 14.64 8.04
CA LEU A 319 -4.16 15.97 7.79
C LEU A 319 -2.72 15.88 7.26
N LEU A 320 -1.87 15.06 7.88
CA LEU A 320 -0.48 14.81 7.48
C LEU A 320 -0.36 14.25 6.06
N SER A 321 -1.42 13.61 5.55
CA SER A 321 -1.46 13.12 4.18
C SER A 321 -1.81 14.19 3.12
N GLY A 322 -2.07 15.43 3.53
CA GLY A 322 -2.42 16.53 2.62
C GLY A 322 -3.92 16.76 2.42
N GLN A 323 -4.79 16.12 3.21
CA GLN A 323 -6.23 16.30 3.09
C GLN A 323 -6.72 17.56 3.84
N PRO A 324 -7.81 18.20 3.37
CA PRO A 324 -8.41 19.36 4.05
C PRO A 324 -8.76 19.10 5.51
N LEU A 325 -8.62 20.11 6.37
CA LEU A 325 -8.91 20.02 7.81
C LEU A 325 -10.30 19.43 8.11
N LYS A 326 -11.32 19.82 7.32
CA LYS A 326 -12.67 19.28 7.44
C LYS A 326 -12.72 17.77 7.24
N ILE A 327 -12.06 17.27 6.19
CA ILE A 327 -11.98 15.83 5.90
C ILE A 327 -11.21 15.10 7.00
N ALA A 328 -10.10 15.69 7.47
CA ALA A 328 -9.31 15.13 8.55
C ALA A 328 -10.13 14.93 9.83
N ILE A 329 -10.84 15.97 10.29
CA ILE A 329 -11.67 15.89 11.50
C ILE A 329 -12.82 14.90 11.32
N GLN A 330 -13.51 14.93 10.18
CA GLN A 330 -14.58 13.96 9.88
C GLN A 330 -14.06 12.51 9.89
N SER A 331 -12.86 12.28 9.36
CA SER A 331 -12.23 10.97 9.39
C SER A 331 -11.87 10.51 10.80
N GLY A 332 -11.20 11.35 11.60
CA GLY A 332 -10.81 10.98 12.97
C GLY A 332 -12.00 10.68 13.89
N PHE A 333 -13.07 11.48 13.81
CA PHE A 333 -14.30 11.24 14.58
C PHE A 333 -15.08 9.98 14.15
N SER A 334 -14.75 9.39 13.00
CA SER A 334 -15.37 8.15 12.51
C SER A 334 -14.63 6.88 12.94
N LEU A 335 -13.43 7.01 13.53
CA LEU A 335 -12.53 5.90 13.87
C LEU A 335 -12.46 5.62 15.38
N THR A 336 -13.40 6.14 16.16
CA THR A 336 -13.29 6.21 17.63
C THR A 336 -13.70 4.93 18.37
N GLN A 337 -13.92 3.81 17.67
CA GLN A 337 -14.39 2.56 18.27
C GLN A 337 -13.36 1.45 18.17
N VAL A 338 -13.31 0.65 19.23
CA VAL A 338 -12.44 -0.53 19.27
C VAL A 338 -13.03 -1.66 18.42
N GLY A 339 -12.21 -2.19 17.52
CA GLY A 339 -12.55 -3.22 16.54
C GLY A 339 -12.67 -4.65 17.06
N GLU A 340 -13.17 -5.53 16.19
CA GLU A 340 -13.22 -6.98 16.44
C GLU A 340 -11.83 -7.57 16.72
N PHE A 341 -10.81 -7.02 16.07
CA PHE A 341 -9.42 -7.39 16.25
C PHE A 341 -8.90 -7.19 17.68
N ALA A 342 -9.44 -6.21 18.42
CA ALA A 342 -9.04 -6.02 19.80
C ALA A 342 -9.41 -7.22 20.68
N PHE A 343 -10.59 -7.82 20.46
CA PHE A 343 -11.00 -9.04 21.18
C PHE A 343 -10.11 -10.23 20.83
N ILE A 344 -9.69 -10.32 19.57
CA ILE A 344 -8.81 -11.40 19.12
C ILE A 344 -7.41 -11.24 19.72
N ILE A 345 -6.86 -10.02 19.72
CA ILE A 345 -5.58 -9.70 20.38
C ILE A 345 -5.67 -9.97 21.88
N ALA A 346 -6.78 -9.59 22.53
CA ALA A 346 -7.01 -9.87 23.93
C ALA A 346 -7.06 -11.38 24.22
N SER A 347 -7.81 -12.14 23.40
CA SER A 347 -7.94 -13.59 23.53
C SER A 347 -6.60 -14.29 23.31
N LEU A 348 -5.79 -13.79 22.37
CA LEU A 348 -4.44 -14.27 22.13
C LEU A 348 -3.55 -14.05 23.36
N GLY A 349 -3.62 -12.87 23.99
CA GLY A 349 -2.89 -12.56 25.23
C GLY A 349 -3.24 -13.50 26.38
N VAL A 350 -4.54 -13.78 26.55
CA VAL A 350 -5.06 -14.73 27.56
C VAL A 350 -4.59 -16.15 27.25
N SER A 351 -4.71 -16.61 26.01
CA SER A 351 -4.29 -17.96 25.61
C SER A 351 -2.79 -18.19 25.74
N LEU A 352 -1.97 -17.13 25.60
CA LEU A 352 -0.53 -17.18 25.82
C LEU A 352 -0.13 -16.96 27.30
N ASN A 353 -1.10 -16.70 28.18
CA ASN A 353 -0.90 -16.35 29.59
C ASN A 353 0.07 -15.16 29.80
N VAL A 354 0.00 -14.17 28.92
CA VAL A 354 0.88 -12.98 28.97
C VAL A 354 0.16 -11.69 29.34
N THR A 355 -1.18 -11.72 29.36
CA THR A 355 -2.01 -10.59 29.78
C THR A 355 -2.73 -10.91 31.08
N ASP A 356 -2.92 -9.89 31.91
CA ASP A 356 -3.69 -9.99 33.14
C ASP A 356 -5.16 -10.35 32.85
N LYS A 357 -5.75 -11.21 33.69
CA LYS A 357 -7.10 -11.78 33.43
C LYS A 357 -8.22 -10.74 33.33
N TYR A 358 -8.07 -9.58 33.99
CA TYR A 358 -9.08 -8.51 33.96
C TYR A 358 -8.99 -7.63 32.70
N LEU A 359 -7.87 -7.66 31.96
CA LEU A 359 -7.66 -6.80 30.79
C LEU A 359 -8.65 -7.13 29.67
N TYR A 360 -9.02 -8.41 29.56
CA TYR A 360 -9.97 -8.91 28.58
C TYR A 360 -11.41 -8.39 28.83
N PRO A 361 -12.03 -8.54 30.02
CA PRO A 361 -13.31 -7.89 30.32
C PRO A 361 -13.30 -6.37 30.16
N VAL A 362 -12.21 -5.70 30.55
CA VAL A 362 -12.08 -4.24 30.46
C VAL A 362 -12.11 -3.77 29.00
N ILE A 363 -11.32 -4.38 28.11
CA ILE A 363 -11.31 -3.99 26.70
C ILE A 363 -12.66 -4.24 26.03
N VAL A 364 -13.37 -5.30 26.46
CA VAL A 364 -14.71 -5.58 25.95
C VAL A 364 -15.70 -4.50 26.33
N ALA A 365 -15.71 -4.08 27.59
CA ALA A 365 -16.54 -2.98 28.06
C ALA A 365 -16.22 -1.66 27.31
N VAL A 366 -14.94 -1.36 27.11
CA VAL A 366 -14.50 -0.18 26.32
C VAL A 366 -15.00 -0.27 24.89
N SER A 367 -14.92 -1.43 24.24
CA SER A 367 -15.44 -1.61 22.87
C SER A 367 -16.95 -1.43 22.78
N VAL A 368 -17.71 -1.97 23.74
CA VAL A 368 -19.16 -1.78 23.83
C VAL A 368 -19.51 -0.29 23.96
N ILE A 369 -18.89 0.41 24.91
CA ILE A 369 -19.16 1.84 25.15
C ILE A 369 -18.78 2.68 23.93
N THR A 370 -17.60 2.46 23.37
CA THR A 370 -17.14 3.22 22.19
C THR A 370 -18.01 2.96 20.96
N THR A 371 -18.47 1.72 20.74
CA THR A 371 -19.42 1.35 19.68
C THR A 371 -20.73 2.11 19.81
N PHE A 372 -21.28 2.21 21.02
CA PHE A 372 -22.49 3.01 21.28
C PHE A 372 -22.27 4.51 21.02
N LEU A 373 -21.07 5.02 21.31
CA LEU A 373 -20.72 6.43 21.13
C LEU A 373 -20.39 6.80 19.67
N THR A 374 -20.01 5.84 18.81
CA THR A 374 -19.59 6.12 17.42
C THR A 374 -20.58 6.95 16.61
N PRO A 375 -21.90 6.63 16.53
CA PRO A 375 -22.82 7.44 15.73
C PRO A 375 -22.91 8.88 16.22
N TYR A 376 -22.76 9.10 17.53
CA TYR A 376 -22.71 10.44 18.13
C TYR A 376 -21.41 11.16 17.80
N MET A 377 -20.26 10.46 17.83
CA MET A 377 -18.97 11.02 17.41
C MET A 377 -18.98 11.44 15.94
N ILE A 378 -19.51 10.59 15.04
CA ILE A 378 -19.66 10.95 13.62
C ILE A 378 -20.51 12.21 13.46
N ARG A 379 -21.63 12.35 14.20
CA ARG A 379 -22.46 13.57 14.16
C ARG A 379 -21.75 14.80 14.74
N LEU A 380 -20.92 14.61 15.76
CA LEU A 380 -20.16 15.68 16.42
C LEU A 380 -18.98 16.19 15.58
N SER A 381 -18.59 15.47 14.52
CA SER A 381 -17.50 15.86 13.63
C SER A 381 -17.69 17.24 12.97
N GLU A 382 -18.91 17.58 12.52
CA GLU A 382 -19.18 18.85 11.84
C GLU A 382 -19.19 20.04 12.82
N PRO A 383 -19.87 19.98 13.99
CA PRO A 383 -19.72 20.99 15.03
C PRO A 383 -18.27 21.16 15.51
N ALA A 384 -17.53 20.05 15.70
CA ALA A 384 -16.14 20.09 16.12
C ALA A 384 -15.25 20.79 15.09
N TYR A 385 -15.45 20.49 13.79
CA TYR A 385 -14.76 21.20 12.71
C TYR A 385 -15.04 22.70 12.76
N ARG A 386 -16.30 23.12 12.88
CA ARG A 386 -16.66 24.55 12.95
C ARG A 386 -16.05 25.23 14.16
N PHE A 387 -16.08 24.59 15.33
CA PHE A 387 -15.48 25.11 16.55
C PHE A 387 -13.97 25.34 16.38
N ILE A 388 -13.28 24.35 15.80
CA ILE A 388 -11.84 24.44 15.52
C ILE A 388 -11.57 25.52 14.45
N ASP A 389 -12.37 25.59 13.38
CA ASP A 389 -12.20 26.58 12.31
C ASP A 389 -12.40 28.03 12.79
N ILE A 390 -13.28 28.24 13.79
CA ILE A 390 -13.53 29.56 14.40
C ILE A 390 -12.41 29.97 15.35
N HIS A 391 -11.89 29.04 16.17
CA HIS A 391 -10.86 29.35 17.16
C HIS A 391 -9.43 29.28 16.60
N MET A 392 -9.26 28.79 15.37
CA MET A 392 -7.96 28.66 14.75
C MET A 392 -7.42 30.05 14.31
N PRO A 393 -6.18 30.41 14.67
CA PRO A 393 -5.59 31.67 14.21
C PRO A 393 -5.43 31.68 12.68
N GLU A 394 -5.72 32.82 12.05
CA GLU A 394 -5.66 33.05 10.60
C GLU A 394 -4.36 32.53 9.96
N SER A 395 -3.21 32.74 10.62
CA SER A 395 -1.90 32.28 10.13
C SER A 395 -1.81 30.74 9.98
N LEU A 396 -2.47 30.00 10.88
CA LEU A 396 -2.50 28.53 10.81
C LEU A 396 -3.51 28.07 9.76
N LYS A 397 -4.62 28.78 9.61
CA LYS A 397 -5.64 28.51 8.58
C LYS A 397 -5.05 28.67 7.18
N ASP A 398 -4.34 29.78 6.94
CA ASP A 398 -3.65 30.04 5.68
C ASP A 398 -2.58 28.98 5.41
N TYR A 399 -1.79 28.59 6.42
CA TYR A 399 -0.81 27.53 6.28
C TYR A 399 -1.44 26.19 5.86
N LEU A 400 -2.55 25.80 6.51
CA LEU A 400 -3.26 24.56 6.20
C LEU A 400 -3.92 24.60 4.81
N VAL A 401 -4.50 25.73 4.43
CA VAL A 401 -5.08 25.93 3.09
C VAL A 401 -3.99 25.84 2.02
N HIS A 402 -2.84 26.47 2.23
CA HIS A 402 -1.72 26.39 1.29
C HIS A 402 -1.11 24.99 1.21
N TYR A 403 -0.98 24.29 2.34
CA TYR A 403 -0.51 22.91 2.39
C TYR A 403 -1.40 21.95 1.60
N THR A 404 -2.72 22.07 1.75
CA THR A 404 -3.72 21.22 1.08
C THR A 404 -3.93 21.59 -0.39
N SER A 405 -3.79 22.88 -0.75
CA SER A 405 -3.82 23.37 -2.13
C SER A 405 -2.61 22.91 -2.94
N GLY A 406 -1.43 22.80 -2.31
CA GLY A 406 -0.22 22.28 -2.93
C GLY A 406 -0.26 20.76 -3.20
N ALA A 407 -1.09 20.01 -2.46
CA ALA A 407 -1.29 18.57 -2.65
C ALA A 407 -2.31 18.22 -3.76
N MET A 408 -3.14 19.19 -4.18
CA MET A 408 -4.27 19.01 -5.10
C MET A 408 -4.03 19.50 -6.53
N THR A 409 -2.80 19.85 -6.93
CA THR A 409 -2.51 20.09 -8.36
C THR A 409 -2.42 18.75 -9.10
N VAL A 410 -3.55 18.37 -9.68
CA VAL A 410 -3.86 17.10 -10.39
C VAL A 410 -2.90 16.72 -11.55
N LYS A 411 -1.82 17.46 -11.81
CA LYS A 411 -0.88 17.15 -12.91
C LYS A 411 0.18 16.07 -12.59
N HIS A 412 0.38 15.65 -11.34
CA HIS A 412 1.57 14.87 -10.94
C HIS A 412 1.34 13.54 -10.17
N GLN A 413 0.11 13.03 -10.03
CA GLN A 413 -0.14 11.79 -9.28
C GLN A 413 0.61 10.57 -9.84
N GLY A 414 0.77 10.48 -11.17
CA GLY A 414 1.52 9.40 -11.82
C GLY A 414 3.01 9.40 -11.48
N THR A 415 3.62 10.59 -11.39
CA THR A 415 5.05 10.77 -11.06
C THR A 415 5.34 10.36 -9.61
N TRP A 416 4.47 10.76 -8.67
CA TRP A 416 4.58 10.37 -7.27
C TRP A 416 4.40 8.87 -7.06
N HIS A 417 3.38 8.26 -7.66
CA HIS A 417 3.17 6.81 -7.58
C HIS A 417 4.36 6.02 -8.12
N LYS A 418 4.90 6.45 -9.27
CA LYS A 418 6.07 5.81 -9.89
C LYS A 418 7.32 5.96 -9.04
N LEU A 419 7.53 7.13 -8.43
CA LEU A 419 8.65 7.38 -7.51
C LEU A 419 8.54 6.53 -6.24
N ILE A 420 7.39 6.56 -5.57
CA ILE A 420 7.15 5.85 -4.31
C ILE A 420 7.24 4.35 -4.53
N ARG A 421 6.57 3.80 -5.56
CA ARG A 421 6.63 2.36 -5.88
C ARG A 421 8.07 1.92 -6.17
N SER A 422 8.79 2.70 -6.97
CA SER A 422 10.19 2.39 -7.29
C SER A 422 11.10 2.48 -6.07
N MET A 423 10.86 3.45 -5.18
CA MET A 423 11.59 3.57 -3.92
C MET A 423 11.28 2.42 -2.96
N LEU A 424 10.01 2.07 -2.76
CA LEU A 424 9.56 0.98 -1.89
C LEU A 424 10.21 -0.34 -2.30
N VAL A 425 10.10 -0.71 -3.58
CA VAL A 425 10.72 -1.95 -4.10
C VAL A 425 12.23 -1.95 -3.83
N SER A 426 12.92 -0.82 -4.03
CA SER A 426 14.35 -0.74 -3.76
C SER A 426 14.69 -0.86 -2.27
N VAL A 427 13.95 -0.19 -1.40
CA VAL A 427 14.17 -0.23 0.05
C VAL A 427 13.90 -1.64 0.59
N THR A 428 12.79 -2.26 0.20
CA THR A 428 12.44 -3.63 0.61
C THR A 428 13.50 -4.63 0.17
N LEU A 429 13.93 -4.59 -1.10
CA LEU A 429 14.95 -5.51 -1.61
C LEU A 429 16.26 -5.40 -0.82
N TYR A 430 16.77 -4.18 -0.62
CA TYR A 430 18.03 -4.01 0.12
C TYR A 430 17.88 -4.26 1.62
N LEU A 431 16.72 -3.99 2.20
CA LEU A 431 16.45 -4.30 3.61
C LEU A 431 16.45 -5.81 3.84
N VAL A 432 15.81 -6.60 2.96
CA VAL A 432 15.86 -8.08 3.01
C VAL A 432 17.29 -8.58 2.92
N VAL A 433 18.10 -8.01 2.02
CA VAL A 433 19.52 -8.36 1.88
C VAL A 433 20.34 -7.99 3.13
N CYS A 434 20.13 -6.81 3.70
CA CYS A 434 20.77 -6.39 4.95
C CYS A 434 20.43 -7.37 6.08
N VAL A 435 19.15 -7.68 6.29
CA VAL A 435 18.69 -8.60 7.34
C VAL A 435 19.26 -10.00 7.13
N PHE A 436 19.32 -10.48 5.88
CA PHE A 436 19.95 -11.77 5.54
C PHE A 436 21.43 -11.80 5.95
N PHE A 437 22.23 -10.78 5.58
CA PHE A 437 23.65 -10.75 5.93
C PHE A 437 23.90 -10.55 7.42
N ILE A 438 23.08 -9.75 8.11
CA ILE A 438 23.12 -9.60 9.57
C ILE A 438 22.87 -10.96 10.23
N THR A 439 21.83 -11.67 9.80
CA THR A 439 21.47 -12.99 10.34
C THR A 439 22.58 -14.01 10.07
N LEU A 440 23.08 -14.10 8.84
CA LEU A 440 24.17 -14.99 8.45
C LEU A 440 25.42 -14.71 9.29
N TYR A 441 25.75 -13.43 9.47
CA TYR A 441 26.90 -13.00 10.25
C TYR A 441 26.77 -13.41 11.72
N PHE A 442 25.65 -13.13 12.37
CA PHE A 442 25.45 -13.47 13.77
C PHE A 442 25.33 -14.97 14.02
N SER A 443 24.81 -15.73 13.05
CA SER A 443 24.61 -17.18 13.19
C SER A 443 25.89 -17.99 12.94
N TYR A 444 26.76 -17.55 12.03
CA TYR A 444 27.93 -18.34 11.61
C TYR A 444 29.26 -17.64 11.84
N VAL A 445 29.38 -16.36 11.49
CA VAL A 445 30.66 -15.64 11.47
C VAL A 445 31.03 -15.14 12.87
N HIS A 446 30.09 -14.51 13.56
CA HIS A 446 30.30 -13.94 14.89
C HIS A 446 30.73 -14.99 15.94
N PRO A 447 30.11 -16.18 16.04
CA PRO A 447 30.56 -17.22 16.99
C PRO A 447 31.98 -17.73 16.69
N LEU A 448 32.35 -17.79 15.41
CA LEU A 448 33.67 -18.19 14.95
C LEU A 448 34.75 -17.18 15.37
N ILE A 449 34.47 -15.89 15.20
CA ILE A 449 35.36 -14.81 15.64
C ILE A 449 35.50 -14.83 17.16
N ARG A 450 34.39 -14.99 17.89
CA ARG A 450 34.38 -15.05 19.37
C ARG A 450 35.17 -16.24 19.93
N LYS A 451 35.21 -17.37 19.19
CA LYS A 451 35.98 -18.55 19.58
C LYS A 451 37.49 -18.32 19.46
N SER A 452 37.93 -17.57 18.47
CA SER A 452 39.36 -17.29 18.22
C SER A 452 39.88 -16.07 18.97
N LEU A 453 39.05 -15.05 19.18
CA LEU A 453 39.42 -13.79 19.84
C LEU A 453 38.31 -13.36 20.83
N PRO A 454 38.33 -13.87 22.08
CA PRO A 454 37.40 -13.44 23.12
C PRO A 454 37.84 -12.06 23.67
N GLY A 455 37.05 -11.01 23.41
CA GLY A 455 37.30 -9.67 23.95
C GLY A 455 36.74 -8.54 23.07
N MET A 456 37.03 -7.29 23.45
CA MET A 456 36.61 -6.10 22.72
C MET A 456 37.21 -6.04 21.31
N GLU A 457 38.45 -6.52 21.15
CA GLU A 457 39.14 -6.63 19.85
C GLU A 457 38.38 -7.56 18.87
N GLY A 458 37.82 -8.67 19.36
CA GLY A 458 37.00 -9.58 18.56
C GLY A 458 35.68 -8.94 18.12
N ASN A 459 35.04 -8.16 19.00
CA ASN A 459 33.84 -7.41 18.67
C ASN A 459 34.13 -6.27 17.68
N LEU A 460 35.28 -5.60 17.80
CA LEU A 460 35.68 -4.53 16.88
C LEU A 460 35.99 -5.06 15.48
N LEU A 461 36.75 -6.16 15.40
CA LEU A 461 37.00 -6.87 14.15
C LEU A 461 35.70 -7.40 13.54
N GLY A 462 34.80 -7.92 14.39
CA GLY A 462 33.48 -8.35 13.97
C GLY A 462 32.63 -7.22 13.38
N PHE A 463 32.63 -6.05 14.04
CA PHE A 463 31.95 -4.85 13.58
C PHE A 463 32.46 -4.40 12.21
N ILE A 464 33.79 -4.37 12.03
CA ILE A 464 34.40 -3.98 10.75
C ILE A 464 33.94 -4.92 9.62
N ILE A 465 33.92 -6.22 9.85
CA ILE A 465 33.51 -7.21 8.84
C ILE A 465 32.04 -7.00 8.45
N ILE A 466 31.14 -6.95 9.43
CA ILE A 466 29.70 -6.82 9.15
C ILE A 466 29.38 -5.45 8.54
N PHE A 467 30.04 -4.39 9.01
CA PHE A 467 29.91 -3.05 8.42
C PHE A 467 30.35 -3.02 6.96
N LEU A 468 31.48 -3.64 6.62
CA LEU A 468 31.98 -3.66 5.25
C LEU A 468 31.00 -4.38 4.30
N VAL A 469 30.41 -5.48 4.76
CA VAL A 469 29.40 -6.25 4.01
C VAL A 469 28.10 -5.47 3.78
N ILE A 470 27.59 -4.78 4.81
CA ILE A 470 26.27 -4.13 4.74
C ILE A 470 26.35 -2.68 4.20
N SER A 471 27.48 -2.00 4.35
CA SER A 471 27.69 -0.62 3.89
C SER A 471 27.25 -0.30 2.45
N PRO A 472 27.48 -1.16 1.42
CA PRO A 472 26.99 -0.87 0.06
C PRO A 472 25.47 -0.88 -0.04
N PHE A 473 24.78 -1.67 0.79
CA PHE A 473 23.31 -1.79 0.80
C PHE A 473 22.66 -0.67 1.61
N LEU A 474 23.24 -0.28 2.75
CA LEU A 474 22.81 0.92 3.49
C LEU A 474 22.92 2.17 2.62
N TRP A 475 24.03 2.30 1.88
CA TRP A 475 24.19 3.39 0.94
C TRP A 475 23.15 3.34 -0.19
N ALA A 476 22.85 2.16 -0.72
CA ALA A 476 21.81 1.98 -1.74
C ALA A 476 20.40 2.36 -1.23
N ILE A 477 20.05 2.01 0.01
CA ILE A 477 18.77 2.41 0.63
C ILE A 477 18.65 3.94 0.67
N ILE A 478 19.71 4.64 1.10
CA ILE A 478 19.70 6.09 1.26
C ILE A 478 19.68 6.82 -0.08
N MET A 479 20.55 6.44 -1.03
CA MET A 479 20.80 7.22 -2.25
C MET A 479 19.94 6.81 -3.45
N LYS A 480 19.46 5.57 -3.53
CA LYS A 480 18.77 5.10 -4.73
C LYS A 480 17.44 5.84 -4.92
N ARG A 481 17.19 6.22 -6.18
CA ARG A 481 16.05 7.02 -6.67
C ARG A 481 15.94 8.46 -6.16
N ASN A 482 16.80 8.93 -5.25
CA ASN A 482 16.86 10.36 -4.83
C ASN A 482 17.36 11.30 -5.94
N ASN A 483 17.91 10.77 -7.04
CA ASN A 483 18.29 11.54 -8.23
C ASN A 483 17.56 11.06 -9.50
N SER A 484 16.47 10.31 -9.33
CA SER A 484 15.66 9.90 -10.48
C SER A 484 15.07 11.11 -11.19
N THR A 485 14.78 10.98 -12.48
CA THR A 485 14.08 12.00 -13.27
C THR A 485 12.79 12.45 -12.59
N GLU A 486 12.05 11.50 -11.99
CA GLU A 486 10.82 11.77 -11.24
C GLU A 486 11.09 12.55 -9.94
N PHE A 487 12.13 12.21 -9.17
CA PHE A 487 12.51 12.98 -7.97
C PHE A 487 12.94 14.41 -8.33
N ARG A 488 13.74 14.57 -9.39
CA ARG A 488 14.17 15.90 -9.86
C ARG A 488 12.99 16.73 -10.34
N LYS A 489 12.11 16.16 -11.16
CA LYS A 489 10.86 16.80 -11.62
C LYS A 489 10.05 17.28 -10.41
N LEU A 490 9.78 16.41 -9.44
CA LEU A 490 9.03 16.77 -8.24
C LEU A 490 9.72 17.83 -7.37
N TRP A 491 11.06 17.80 -7.29
CA TRP A 491 11.85 18.78 -6.54
C TRP A 491 11.89 20.19 -7.17
N THR A 492 11.92 20.25 -8.50
CA THR A 492 11.94 21.50 -9.27
C THR A 492 10.55 22.09 -9.51
N ASP A 493 9.52 21.26 -9.56
CA ASP A 493 8.14 21.66 -9.86
C ASP A 493 7.53 22.57 -8.78
N ASN A 494 7.65 22.21 -7.49
CA ASN A 494 7.10 23.03 -6.42
C ASN A 494 7.91 22.93 -5.11
N LYS A 495 8.05 24.05 -4.38
CA LYS A 495 8.69 24.08 -3.04
C LYS A 495 7.95 23.18 -2.04
N PHE A 496 6.64 23.00 -2.19
CA PHE A 496 5.82 22.14 -1.31
C PHE A 496 6.14 20.64 -1.45
N ASN A 497 6.59 20.17 -2.62
CA ASN A 497 7.03 18.78 -2.81
C ASN A 497 8.31 18.47 -2.06
N ARG A 498 9.11 19.49 -1.70
CA ARG A 498 10.39 19.30 -1.01
C ARG A 498 10.19 18.70 0.38
N GLY A 499 9.12 19.06 1.09
CA GLY A 499 8.81 18.51 2.42
C GLY A 499 8.65 16.99 2.39
N PRO A 500 7.66 16.43 1.67
CA PRO A 500 7.48 14.98 1.56
C PRO A 500 8.68 14.25 0.96
N LEU A 501 9.39 14.83 -0.01
CA LEU A 501 10.62 14.25 -0.56
C LEU A 501 11.72 14.15 0.51
N VAL A 502 11.91 15.21 1.31
CA VAL A 502 12.83 15.21 2.45
C VAL A 502 12.38 14.21 3.50
N SER A 503 11.08 14.12 3.82
CA SER A 503 10.54 13.13 4.76
C SER A 503 10.82 11.69 4.32
N ILE A 504 10.69 11.37 3.03
CA ILE A 504 11.03 10.04 2.51
C ILE A 504 12.53 9.74 2.67
N VAL A 505 13.41 10.73 2.45
CA VAL A 505 14.84 10.58 2.68
C VAL A 505 15.17 10.41 4.16
N LEU A 506 14.50 11.17 5.04
CA LEU A 506 14.65 11.05 6.49
C LEU A 506 14.21 9.67 7.00
N VAL A 507 13.10 9.13 6.50
CA VAL A 507 12.65 7.77 6.83
C VAL A 507 13.69 6.72 6.43
N LYS A 508 14.30 6.85 5.25
CA LYS A 508 15.38 5.94 4.81
C LYS A 508 16.61 6.03 5.73
N ILE A 509 17.00 7.24 6.10
CA ILE A 509 18.10 7.47 7.04
C ILE A 509 17.77 6.85 8.40
N LEU A 510 16.54 7.03 8.90
CA LEU A 510 16.05 6.47 10.15
C LEU A 510 16.15 4.93 10.15
N ILE A 511 15.68 4.28 9.07
CA ILE A 511 15.79 2.83 8.90
C ILE A 511 17.26 2.39 8.97
N CYS A 512 18.16 3.06 8.25
CA CYS A 512 19.58 2.72 8.28
C CYS A 512 20.23 2.95 9.65
N THR A 513 19.84 4.00 10.38
CA THR A 513 20.32 4.24 11.75
C THR A 513 19.82 3.17 12.72
N ILE A 514 18.57 2.70 12.60
CA ILE A 514 18.03 1.61 13.44
C ILE A 514 18.79 0.31 13.18
N ILE A 515 19.05 -0.03 11.90
CA ILE A 515 19.83 -1.22 11.54
C ILE A 515 21.24 -1.14 12.14
N MET A 516 21.92 -0.01 11.98
CA MET A 516 23.28 0.16 12.53
C MET A 516 23.30 0.14 14.06
N MET A 517 22.30 0.77 14.68
CA MET A 517 22.15 0.80 16.12
C MET A 517 22.01 -0.61 16.68
N SER A 518 21.16 -1.44 16.07
CA SER A 518 20.98 -2.84 16.47
C SER A 518 22.27 -3.66 16.42
N ILE A 519 23.15 -3.41 15.44
CA ILE A 519 24.44 -4.10 15.33
C ILE A 519 25.38 -3.63 16.45
N ILE A 520 25.47 -2.33 16.68
CA ILE A 520 26.39 -1.73 17.66
C ILE A 520 26.00 -2.13 19.09
N THR A 521 24.71 -2.06 19.42
CA THR A 521 24.23 -2.44 20.76
C THR A 521 24.47 -3.92 21.01
N HIS A 522 24.30 -4.78 19.99
CA HIS A 522 24.56 -6.21 20.12
C HIS A 522 26.06 -6.56 20.23
N LEU A 523 26.94 -5.87 19.51
CA LEU A 523 28.39 -6.16 19.55
C LEU A 523 29.08 -5.57 20.77
N PHE A 524 28.71 -4.36 21.20
CA PHE A 524 29.44 -3.62 22.22
C PHE A 524 28.71 -3.52 23.56
N ASN A 525 27.48 -4.04 23.66
CA ASN A 525 26.64 -3.98 24.87
C ASN A 525 26.51 -2.55 25.44
N VAL A 526 26.33 -1.58 24.54
CA VAL A 526 26.26 -0.14 24.86
C VAL A 526 24.82 0.27 25.09
N ALA A 527 24.58 1.21 26.02
CA ALA A 527 23.26 1.79 26.26
C ALA A 527 22.65 2.36 24.96
N LEU A 528 21.33 2.19 24.79
CA LEU A 528 20.59 2.55 23.57
C LEU A 528 20.88 3.98 23.09
N GLY A 529 20.99 4.95 24.00
CA GLY A 529 21.27 6.35 23.66
C GLY A 529 22.65 6.57 23.03
N ALA A 530 23.70 5.91 23.53
CA ALA A 530 25.03 6.02 22.96
C ALA A 530 25.17 5.26 21.62
N GLY A 531 24.47 4.12 21.47
CA GLY A 531 24.38 3.40 20.19
C GLY A 531 23.75 4.22 19.06
N LEU A 532 22.76 5.06 19.38
CA LEU A 532 22.09 5.96 18.43
C LEU A 532 23.04 7.05 17.91
N VAL A 533 23.81 7.69 18.80
CA VAL A 533 24.77 8.74 18.43
C VAL A 533 25.85 8.19 17.50
N VAL A 534 26.45 7.05 17.85
CA VAL A 534 27.51 6.42 17.02
C VAL A 534 26.96 6.00 15.65
N SER A 535 25.75 5.44 15.62
CA SER A 535 25.09 5.04 14.38
C SER A 535 24.78 6.24 13.48
N SER A 536 24.33 7.35 14.05
CA SER A 536 24.04 8.60 13.32
C SER A 536 25.30 9.18 12.67
N ILE A 537 26.43 9.16 13.38
CA ILE A 537 27.74 9.60 12.85
C ILE A 537 28.17 8.69 11.69
N ILE A 538 28.06 7.37 11.83
CA ILE A 538 28.45 6.41 10.79
C ILE A 538 27.59 6.57 9.53
N ILE A 539 26.28 6.77 9.68
CA ILE A 539 25.38 7.02 8.54
C ILE A 539 25.70 8.35 7.86
N ALA A 540 26.03 9.40 8.62
CA ALA A 540 26.49 10.67 8.04
C ALA A 540 27.77 10.48 7.22
N VAL A 541 28.75 9.71 7.71
CA VAL A 541 29.98 9.39 6.96
C VAL A 541 29.68 8.59 5.69
N ILE A 542 28.77 7.62 5.74
CA ILE A 542 28.33 6.87 4.54
C ILE A 542 27.69 7.81 3.51
N TYR A 543 26.85 8.73 3.97
CA TYR A 543 26.17 9.69 3.11
C TYR A 543 27.15 10.56 2.29
N PHE A 544 28.24 11.00 2.91
CA PHE A 544 29.26 11.85 2.27
C PHE A 544 30.39 11.08 1.54
N SER A 545 30.49 9.76 1.69
CA SER A 545 31.61 8.98 1.15
C SER A 545 31.54 8.71 -0.36
N LYS A 546 32.49 9.27 -1.13
CA LYS A 546 32.65 9.02 -2.59
C LYS A 546 33.11 7.60 -2.93
N ARG A 547 33.82 6.90 -2.03
CA ARG A 547 34.37 5.55 -2.29
C ARG A 547 33.28 4.46 -2.25
N ILE A 548 32.35 4.55 -1.30
CA ILE A 548 31.25 3.57 -1.15
C ILE A 548 30.30 3.66 -2.34
N LYS A 549 30.01 4.89 -2.82
CA LYS A 549 29.28 5.16 -4.06
C LYS A 549 29.83 4.37 -5.25
N LYS A 550 31.15 4.39 -5.47
CA LYS A 550 31.78 3.70 -6.62
C LYS A 550 31.64 2.17 -6.52
N ARG A 551 31.81 1.59 -5.32
CA ARG A 551 31.69 0.12 -5.10
C ARG A 551 30.26 -0.40 -5.25
N SER A 552 29.27 0.30 -4.69
CA SER A 552 27.86 -0.08 -4.78
C SER A 552 27.38 -0.13 -6.24
N LEU A 553 27.76 0.88 -7.06
CA LEU A 553 27.42 0.93 -8.48
C LEU A 553 28.07 -0.20 -9.30
N THR A 554 29.27 -0.65 -8.95
CA THR A 554 29.93 -1.78 -9.65
C THR A 554 29.23 -3.11 -9.36
N ILE A 555 28.89 -3.38 -8.09
CA ILE A 555 28.19 -4.61 -7.68
C ILE A 555 26.80 -4.67 -8.33
N GLU A 556 26.09 -3.54 -8.39
CA GLU A 556 24.80 -3.45 -9.06
C GLU A 556 24.89 -3.76 -10.56
N ARG A 557 25.91 -3.21 -11.25
CA ARG A 557 26.13 -3.52 -12.68
C ARG A 557 26.38 -5.01 -12.89
N GLN A 558 27.15 -5.64 -12.01
CA GLN A 558 27.42 -7.08 -12.09
C GLN A 558 26.18 -7.92 -11.74
N PHE A 559 25.42 -7.53 -10.72
CA PHE A 559 24.17 -8.20 -10.35
C PHE A 559 23.13 -8.10 -11.48
N MET A 560 22.93 -6.91 -12.06
CA MET A 560 22.00 -6.73 -13.19
C MET A 560 22.47 -7.45 -14.46
N ALA A 561 23.78 -7.44 -14.75
CA ALA A 561 24.32 -8.21 -15.88
C ALA A 561 24.11 -9.72 -15.70
N ASN A 562 24.20 -10.23 -14.47
CA ASN A 562 23.95 -11.63 -14.17
C ASN A 562 22.45 -11.98 -14.11
N PHE A 563 21.60 -11.05 -13.69
CA PHE A 563 20.15 -11.26 -13.57
C PHE A 563 19.44 -11.11 -14.93
N GLN A 564 20.00 -10.33 -15.87
CA GLN A 564 19.50 -10.20 -17.24
C GLN A 564 19.99 -11.31 -18.18
N GLY A 565 20.77 -12.26 -17.66
CA GLY A 565 21.26 -13.42 -18.38
C GLY A 565 20.33 -14.63 -18.34
N THR A 566 19.02 -14.48 -18.20
CA THR A 566 18.01 -15.53 -18.47
C THR A 566 16.62 -14.87 -18.57
N ASP A 567 16.39 -14.07 -19.60
CA ASP A 567 15.03 -13.83 -20.11
C ASP A 567 15.16 -13.24 -21.52
N GLY A 568 14.84 -14.07 -22.51
CA GLY A 568 14.79 -13.68 -23.90
C GLY A 568 13.62 -12.74 -24.19
N ASN A 569 13.87 -11.81 -25.12
CA ASN A 569 12.91 -10.97 -25.86
C ASN A 569 12.10 -9.95 -25.05
N GLY A 570 12.58 -8.70 -25.03
CA GLY A 570 11.72 -7.54 -24.83
C GLY A 570 12.46 -6.23 -24.53
N LEU A 571 12.54 -5.37 -25.55
CA LEU A 571 12.90 -3.95 -25.49
C LEU A 571 14.39 -3.61 -25.31
N SER A 572 15.04 -3.43 -26.47
CA SER A 572 16.20 -2.58 -26.69
C SER A 572 16.08 -1.27 -25.90
N THR A 573 16.83 -1.17 -24.80
CA THR A 573 17.13 0.10 -24.15
C THR A 573 18.41 0.60 -24.81
N GLU A 574 18.28 1.63 -25.64
CA GLU A 574 19.40 2.34 -26.24
C GLU A 574 20.42 2.74 -25.18
N SER A 575 21.68 2.46 -25.51
CA SER A 575 22.88 2.86 -24.82
C SER A 575 23.06 4.37 -24.85
N ASP A 576 22.67 5.06 -23.77
CA ASP A 576 23.17 6.42 -23.48
C ASP A 576 24.63 6.32 -23.03
N THR A 577 25.53 6.26 -24.01
CA THR A 577 26.95 6.58 -23.82
C THR A 577 27.04 8.09 -23.79
N GLY A 578 27.30 8.64 -22.60
CA GLY A 578 27.38 10.08 -22.41
C GLY A 578 28.49 10.72 -23.26
N SER A 579 28.09 11.50 -24.26
CA SER A 579 28.82 12.67 -24.71
C SER A 579 28.17 13.90 -24.06
N THR A 580 28.95 14.57 -23.22
CA THR A 580 28.64 15.89 -22.70
C THR A 580 28.80 16.90 -23.83
N LEU A 581 27.71 17.42 -24.41
CA LEU A 581 27.68 18.74 -25.06
C LEU A 581 26.24 19.14 -25.39
N GLY A 582 25.90 20.42 -25.18
CA GLY A 582 24.79 21.08 -25.86
C GLY A 582 23.41 20.90 -25.24
N SER A 583 23.03 21.85 -24.38
CA SER A 583 21.64 22.25 -24.19
C SER A 583 20.96 22.55 -25.54
N ASN A 584 19.99 21.72 -25.95
CA ASN A 584 18.81 22.08 -26.75
C ASN A 584 18.04 20.79 -27.10
N ILE A 585 17.01 20.43 -26.32
CA ILE A 585 16.18 19.26 -26.64
C ILE A 585 14.71 19.69 -26.83
N PRO A 586 14.28 20.09 -28.05
CA PRO A 586 12.88 20.36 -28.37
C PRO A 586 12.09 19.13 -28.88
N PHE A 587 12.75 18.04 -29.28
CA PHE A 587 12.09 16.91 -29.95
C PHE A 587 11.51 15.83 -29.01
N LYS A 588 12.01 15.72 -27.77
CA LYS A 588 11.51 14.75 -26.76
C LYS A 588 10.13 15.09 -26.19
N GLU A 589 9.58 16.26 -26.54
CA GLU A 589 8.29 16.78 -26.05
C GLU A 589 7.18 16.75 -27.11
N LEU A 590 7.41 16.12 -28.27
CA LEU A 590 6.39 16.01 -29.32
C LEU A 590 5.40 14.88 -29.00
N HIS A 591 4.11 15.24 -28.99
CA HIS A 591 3.02 14.33 -28.71
C HIS A 591 1.99 14.33 -29.84
N LEU A 592 1.34 13.17 -30.00
CA LEU A 592 0.18 12.99 -30.87
C LEU A 592 -1.08 13.27 -30.05
N ALA A 593 -1.94 14.15 -30.55
CA ALA A 593 -3.23 14.38 -29.93
C ALA A 593 -4.34 14.46 -30.98
N ASP A 594 -5.51 13.94 -30.60
CA ASP A 594 -6.72 13.96 -31.40
C ASP A 594 -7.62 15.11 -30.95
N PHE A 595 -8.09 15.90 -31.90
CA PHE A 595 -9.03 17.00 -31.67
C PHE A 595 -10.27 16.82 -32.55
N THR A 596 -11.44 17.15 -32.02
CA THR A 596 -12.67 17.17 -32.81
C THR A 596 -12.98 18.60 -33.25
N VAL A 597 -13.18 18.80 -34.56
CA VAL A 597 -13.51 20.13 -35.11
C VAL A 597 -14.91 20.52 -34.66
N SER A 598 -15.02 21.56 -33.84
CA SER A 598 -16.32 22.13 -33.46
C SER A 598 -17.06 22.66 -34.71
N PRO A 599 -18.39 22.49 -34.81
CA PRO A 599 -19.20 23.13 -35.85
C PRO A 599 -19.06 24.66 -35.91
N ASP A 600 -18.73 25.28 -34.77
CA ASP A 600 -18.54 26.73 -34.64
C ASP A 600 -17.09 27.17 -34.92
N SER A 601 -16.21 26.25 -35.34
CA SER A 601 -14.81 26.55 -35.61
C SER A 601 -14.65 27.39 -36.88
N ILE A 602 -13.84 28.46 -36.78
CA ILE A 602 -13.51 29.36 -37.90
C ILE A 602 -12.76 28.67 -39.06
N TYR A 603 -12.29 27.44 -38.83
CA TYR A 603 -11.56 26.64 -39.80
C TYR A 603 -12.46 25.68 -40.60
N VAL A 604 -13.74 25.58 -40.24
CA VAL A 604 -14.73 24.79 -41.00
C VAL A 604 -14.90 25.35 -42.41
N GLY A 605 -14.84 24.47 -43.41
CA GLY A 605 -15.01 24.81 -44.83
C GLY A 605 -13.75 25.39 -45.48
N ARG A 606 -12.64 25.56 -44.76
CA ARG A 606 -11.35 25.98 -45.31
C ARG A 606 -10.46 24.79 -45.61
N THR A 607 -9.55 24.95 -46.57
CA THR A 607 -8.50 23.95 -46.81
C THR A 607 -7.41 24.01 -45.71
N LEU A 608 -6.63 22.94 -45.55
CA LEU A 608 -5.48 22.92 -44.64
C LEU A 608 -4.44 24.01 -44.97
N LYS A 609 -4.33 24.36 -46.26
CA LYS A 609 -3.46 25.43 -46.76
C LYS A 609 -4.00 26.81 -46.44
N GLU A 610 -5.30 27.04 -46.62
CA GLU A 610 -5.96 28.32 -46.28
C GLU A 610 -6.04 28.55 -44.77
N SER A 611 -6.21 27.48 -43.99
CA SER A 611 -6.30 27.55 -42.52
C SER A 611 -4.97 27.84 -41.84
N SER A 612 -3.84 27.68 -42.55
CA SER A 612 -2.49 28.04 -42.07
C SER A 612 -2.14 27.44 -40.70
N LEU A 613 -2.73 26.30 -40.33
CA LEU A 613 -2.60 25.70 -38.99
C LEU A 613 -1.14 25.40 -38.63
N ARG A 614 -0.35 25.00 -39.64
CA ARG A 614 1.09 24.73 -39.52
C ARG A 614 1.88 25.96 -39.13
N THR A 615 1.54 27.12 -39.68
CA THR A 615 2.24 28.38 -39.40
C THR A 615 1.75 29.03 -38.11
N LEU A 616 0.44 28.99 -37.87
CA LEU A 616 -0.19 29.65 -36.71
C LEU A 616 0.11 28.93 -35.40
N PHE A 617 0.00 27.60 -35.38
CA PHE A 617 0.14 26.79 -34.16
C PHE A 617 1.45 26.00 -34.12
N GLN A 618 2.25 26.02 -35.19
CA GLN A 618 3.48 25.23 -35.32
C GLN A 618 3.25 23.72 -35.13
N ILE A 619 2.07 23.24 -35.54
CA ILE A 619 1.66 21.82 -35.49
C ILE A 619 1.64 21.21 -36.89
N ASN A 620 1.68 19.89 -36.98
CA ASN A 620 1.45 19.17 -38.24
C ASN A 620 0.20 18.31 -38.14
N VAL A 621 -0.69 18.39 -39.14
CA VAL A 621 -1.86 17.52 -39.25
C VAL A 621 -1.45 16.18 -39.87
N ILE A 622 -1.77 15.08 -39.20
CA ILE A 622 -1.35 13.73 -39.59
C ILE A 622 -2.49 12.94 -40.19
N SER A 623 -3.68 13.04 -39.61
CA SER A 623 -4.85 12.36 -40.16
C SER A 623 -6.12 13.14 -39.87
N ILE A 624 -7.07 13.04 -40.79
CA ILE A 624 -8.43 13.51 -40.62
C ILE A 624 -9.36 12.31 -40.70
N THR A 625 -10.08 12.02 -39.64
CA THR A 625 -11.10 10.96 -39.60
C THR A 625 -12.48 11.60 -39.73
N ARG A 626 -13.19 11.26 -40.81
CA ARG A 626 -14.55 11.71 -41.12
C ARG A 626 -15.50 10.52 -41.13
N GLY A 627 -16.28 10.37 -40.06
CA GLY A 627 -17.11 9.17 -39.87
C GLY A 627 -16.24 7.91 -39.85
N GLU A 628 -16.45 7.00 -40.79
CA GLU A 628 -15.65 5.77 -40.94
C GLU A 628 -14.44 5.91 -41.88
N LYS A 629 -14.31 7.04 -42.60
CA LYS A 629 -13.18 7.27 -43.52
C LYS A 629 -12.05 8.00 -42.79
N ARG A 630 -10.84 7.43 -42.84
CA ARG A 630 -9.61 8.08 -42.35
C ARG A 630 -8.73 8.48 -43.53
N LEU A 631 -8.43 9.77 -43.62
CA LEU A 631 -7.44 10.33 -44.53
C LEU A 631 -6.13 10.45 -43.77
N ASP A 632 -5.16 9.61 -44.10
CA ASP A 632 -3.80 9.70 -43.57
C ASP A 632 -2.97 10.64 -44.45
N ILE A 633 -2.19 11.52 -43.83
CA ILE A 633 -1.32 12.52 -44.47
C ILE A 633 -2.14 13.41 -45.44
N PRO A 634 -3.11 14.19 -44.93
CA PRO A 634 -3.97 15.01 -45.77
C PRO A 634 -3.15 16.07 -46.52
N GLN A 635 -3.42 16.22 -47.81
CA GLN A 635 -2.80 17.24 -48.65
C GLN A 635 -3.30 18.64 -48.28
N GLY A 636 -2.54 19.67 -48.62
CA GLY A 636 -2.88 21.06 -48.29
C GLY A 636 -4.25 21.53 -48.81
N GLU A 637 -4.76 20.92 -49.88
CA GLU A 637 -6.05 21.26 -50.50
C GLU A 637 -7.26 20.61 -49.78
N GLU A 638 -7.03 19.81 -48.72
CA GLU A 638 -8.12 19.14 -48.02
C GLU A 638 -8.91 20.04 -47.08
N HIS A 639 -10.24 19.92 -47.14
CA HIS A 639 -11.16 20.75 -46.38
C HIS A 639 -11.48 20.15 -45.00
N LEU A 640 -11.53 21.00 -43.99
CA LEU A 640 -12.00 20.63 -42.64
C LEU A 640 -13.51 20.79 -42.53
N TYR A 641 -14.20 19.75 -42.06
CA TYR A 641 -15.65 19.76 -41.86
C TYR A 641 -16.01 19.69 -40.37
N PRO A 642 -17.24 20.07 -39.99
CA PRO A 642 -17.73 19.88 -38.62
C PRO A 642 -17.62 18.41 -38.21
N TYR A 643 -17.20 18.17 -36.97
CA TYR A 643 -17.00 16.84 -36.38
C TYR A 643 -15.89 15.98 -36.98
N ASP A 644 -15.08 16.52 -37.91
CA ASP A 644 -13.86 15.84 -38.32
C ASP A 644 -12.96 15.63 -37.07
N LYS A 645 -12.39 14.43 -36.92
CA LYS A 645 -11.43 14.13 -35.87
C LYS A 645 -10.02 14.25 -36.46
N VAL A 646 -9.33 15.32 -36.09
CA VAL A 646 -8.01 15.71 -36.62
C VAL A 646 -6.93 15.31 -35.63
N THR A 647 -6.02 14.44 -36.07
CA THR A 647 -4.83 14.05 -35.30
C THR A 647 -3.67 14.96 -35.68
N VAL A 648 -3.03 15.57 -34.69
CA VAL A 648 -1.93 16.53 -34.90
C VAL A 648 -0.71 16.19 -34.05
N VAL A 649 0.49 16.55 -34.53
CA VAL A 649 1.75 16.53 -33.75
C VAL A 649 2.10 17.93 -33.32
N GLY A 650 2.43 18.08 -32.04
CA GLY A 650 3.03 19.30 -31.48
C GLY A 650 3.57 19.06 -30.07
N THR A 651 4.21 20.08 -29.51
CA THR A 651 4.55 20.12 -28.07
C THR A 651 3.31 20.40 -27.23
N ASP A 652 3.34 20.08 -25.93
CA ASP A 652 2.21 20.32 -25.01
C ASP A 652 1.65 21.76 -25.10
N ARG A 653 2.52 22.77 -25.28
CA ARG A 653 2.10 24.18 -25.40
C ARG A 653 1.41 24.47 -26.74
N GLN A 654 1.84 23.84 -27.82
CA GLN A 654 1.26 23.99 -29.17
C GLN A 654 -0.08 23.24 -29.28
N LEU A 655 -0.18 22.07 -28.63
CA LEU A 655 -1.42 21.30 -28.58
C LEU A 655 -2.50 22.03 -27.77
N GLU A 656 -2.13 22.65 -26.65
CA GLU A 656 -3.08 23.43 -25.83
C GLU A 656 -3.57 24.71 -26.54
N SER A 657 -2.69 25.39 -27.29
CA SER A 657 -3.06 26.57 -28.08
C SER A 657 -3.98 26.21 -29.26
N PHE A 658 -3.70 25.08 -29.92
CA PHE A 658 -4.57 24.54 -30.97
C PHE A 658 -5.93 24.11 -30.42
N ARG A 659 -5.96 23.44 -29.26
CA ARG A 659 -7.19 22.99 -28.58
C ARG A 659 -8.17 24.13 -28.36
N THR A 660 -7.66 25.24 -27.82
CA THR A 660 -8.47 26.42 -27.48
C THR A 660 -9.13 27.04 -28.71
N SER A 661 -8.54 26.84 -29.90
CA SER A 661 -9.06 27.36 -31.16
C SER A 661 -10.01 26.40 -31.88
N MET A 662 -10.09 25.14 -31.44
CA MET A 662 -10.86 24.06 -32.09
C MET A 662 -12.06 23.55 -31.28
N GLU A 663 -12.06 23.68 -29.95
CA GLU A 663 -13.09 23.10 -29.07
C GLU A 663 -13.92 24.14 -28.28
N GLN A 664 -15.25 23.96 -28.26
CA GLN A 664 -16.07 24.20 -27.07
C GLN A 664 -16.66 22.87 -26.57
N LYS A 665 -16.39 22.56 -25.29
CA LYS A 665 -16.92 21.47 -24.43
C LYS A 665 -16.49 20.01 -24.69
N LYS A 666 -15.99 19.44 -23.59
CA LYS A 666 -15.53 18.07 -23.29
C LYS A 666 -16.59 16.98 -23.60
N VAL A 667 -16.18 15.91 -24.28
CA VAL A 667 -16.77 14.57 -24.15
C VAL A 667 -15.66 13.58 -23.85
N GLU A 668 -15.61 13.11 -22.61
CA GLU A 668 -14.88 11.90 -22.24
C GLU A 668 -15.65 10.69 -22.77
N ARG A 669 -15.02 9.85 -23.58
CA ARG A 669 -15.53 8.51 -23.88
C ARG A 669 -14.46 7.47 -23.61
N ASN A 670 -14.82 6.58 -22.69
CA ASN A 670 -14.15 5.34 -22.34
C ASN A 670 -13.83 4.50 -23.57
N GLY A 671 -12.62 3.97 -23.61
CA GLY A 671 -12.19 2.99 -24.61
C GLY A 671 -12.97 1.69 -24.48
N ASN A 672 -13.49 1.23 -25.62
CA ASN A 672 -13.36 -0.14 -26.10
C ASN A 672 -13.88 -0.19 -27.54
N GLY A 673 -12.95 -0.37 -28.48
CA GLY A 673 -13.23 -0.51 -29.90
C GLY A 673 -11.96 -0.92 -30.63
N THR A 674 -11.71 -2.23 -30.66
CA THR A 674 -10.73 -2.87 -31.53
C THR A 674 -11.04 -2.57 -33.00
N SER A 675 -10.14 -1.85 -33.66
CA SER A 675 -9.94 -1.92 -35.11
C SER A 675 -8.43 -1.91 -35.36
N SER A 676 -7.91 -3.04 -35.80
CA SER A 676 -6.53 -3.23 -36.23
C SER A 676 -6.32 -2.58 -37.61
N GLN A 677 -5.79 -1.36 -37.66
CA GLN A 677 -5.20 -0.74 -38.85
C GLN A 677 -3.98 0.10 -38.45
N ASP A 678 -2.90 -0.05 -39.22
CA ASP A 678 -1.51 0.37 -38.94
C ASP A 678 -1.37 1.71 -38.17
N GLU A 679 -0.87 1.63 -36.94
CA GLU A 679 -0.58 2.81 -36.10
C GLU A 679 0.54 3.66 -36.72
N MET A 680 0.29 4.97 -36.79
CA MET A 680 1.29 5.99 -37.14
C MET A 680 2.19 6.21 -35.92
N GLU A 681 3.50 6.03 -36.09
CA GLU A 681 4.48 6.22 -35.01
C GLU A 681 5.42 7.39 -35.36
N ILE A 682 5.99 8.01 -34.33
CA ILE A 682 7.12 8.94 -34.50
C ILE A 682 8.38 8.08 -34.52
N GLY A 683 9.19 8.23 -35.57
CA GLY A 683 10.47 7.55 -35.75
C GLY A 683 11.60 8.54 -35.94
N GLN A 684 12.82 8.07 -35.70
CA GLN A 684 14.05 8.78 -36.06
C GLN A 684 14.98 7.83 -36.80
N PHE A 685 15.76 8.37 -37.73
CA PHE A 685 16.87 7.67 -38.37
C PHE A 685 18.05 8.63 -38.59
N PRO A 686 19.30 8.16 -38.40
CA PRO A 686 20.49 8.95 -38.69
C PRO A 686 20.83 8.93 -40.19
N VAL A 687 21.34 10.04 -40.73
CA VAL A 687 21.91 10.12 -42.08
C VAL A 687 23.41 9.80 -41.99
N GLU A 688 23.75 8.52 -42.15
CA GLU A 688 25.13 8.03 -42.05
C GLU A 688 25.99 8.34 -43.30
N GLY A 689 27.32 8.33 -43.13
CA GLY A 689 28.29 8.56 -44.19
C GLY A 689 28.18 7.53 -45.31
N GLY A 690 27.60 7.93 -46.45
CA GLY A 690 27.28 7.05 -47.58
C GLY A 690 25.79 7.01 -47.96
N SER A 691 24.91 7.66 -47.18
CA SER A 691 23.48 7.70 -47.46
C SER A 691 23.15 8.42 -48.79
N PRO A 692 22.26 7.86 -49.64
CA PRO A 692 21.81 8.46 -50.90
C PRO A 692 20.98 9.74 -50.71
N LEU A 693 20.65 10.09 -49.46
CA LEU A 693 19.94 11.30 -49.08
C LEU A 693 20.88 12.52 -48.99
N ILE A 694 22.19 12.31 -48.80
CA ILE A 694 23.16 13.39 -48.64
C ILE A 694 23.21 14.24 -49.93
N GLY A 695 22.98 15.55 -49.79
CA GLY A 695 22.98 16.48 -50.92
C GLY A 695 21.65 16.64 -51.66
N LYS A 696 20.61 15.87 -51.32
CA LYS A 696 19.24 16.06 -51.83
C LYS A 696 18.43 16.99 -50.92
N THR A 697 17.49 17.72 -51.50
CA THR A 697 16.46 18.46 -50.75
C THR A 697 15.39 17.50 -50.19
N ILE A 698 14.65 17.92 -49.15
CA ILE A 698 13.50 17.16 -48.62
C ILE A 698 12.49 16.84 -49.74
N ARG A 699 12.30 17.78 -50.68
CA ARG A 699 11.42 17.61 -51.85
C ARG A 699 11.91 16.53 -52.82
N GLU A 700 13.22 16.40 -53.02
CA GLU A 700 13.83 15.43 -53.95
C GLU A 700 14.04 14.04 -53.32
N ALA A 701 13.97 13.95 -51.99
CA ALA A 701 14.18 12.71 -51.25
C ALA A 701 12.98 11.74 -51.29
N ASP A 702 11.79 12.22 -51.67
CA ASP A 702 10.53 11.46 -51.85
C ASP A 702 10.36 10.29 -50.87
N ILE A 703 10.32 10.61 -49.56
CA ILE A 703 10.24 9.61 -48.49
C ILE A 703 8.80 9.12 -48.36
N SER A 704 8.47 8.04 -49.07
CA SER A 704 7.14 7.43 -49.21
C SER A 704 6.31 7.38 -47.92
N ASP A 705 5.08 7.91 -47.97
CA ASP A 705 4.07 7.86 -46.89
C ASP A 705 4.56 8.32 -45.50
N SER A 706 5.46 9.32 -45.46
CA SER A 706 5.97 9.89 -44.20
C SER A 706 6.14 11.41 -44.25
N ILE A 707 6.03 12.04 -43.09
CA ILE A 707 6.24 13.49 -42.92
C ILE A 707 7.49 13.72 -42.08
N ILE A 708 8.41 14.55 -42.58
CA ILE A 708 9.56 15.01 -41.81
C ILE A 708 9.12 16.12 -40.86
N ILE A 709 9.25 15.85 -39.56
CA ILE A 709 8.87 16.77 -38.48
C ILE A 709 10.06 17.59 -37.99
N GLY A 710 11.29 17.12 -38.20
CA GLY A 710 12.49 17.87 -37.88
C GLY A 710 13.80 17.23 -38.28
N ILE A 711 14.85 18.04 -38.26
CA ILE A 711 16.23 17.63 -38.52
C ILE A 711 17.10 18.15 -37.36
N GLU A 712 17.77 17.24 -36.68
CA GLU A 712 18.74 17.54 -35.64
C GLU A 712 20.15 17.51 -36.24
N ARG A 713 20.78 18.69 -36.31
CA ARG A 713 22.19 18.83 -36.71
C ARG A 713 23.02 19.02 -35.46
N SER A 714 24.29 18.63 -35.50
CA SER A 714 25.23 18.65 -34.37
C SER A 714 25.30 19.97 -33.58
N THR A 715 24.80 21.08 -34.13
CA THR A 715 24.75 22.40 -33.48
C THR A 715 23.38 23.10 -33.49
N VAL A 716 22.39 22.64 -34.27
CA VAL A 716 21.08 23.32 -34.44
C VAL A 716 19.96 22.31 -34.73
N ASN A 717 18.85 22.47 -34.02
CA ASN A 717 17.62 21.71 -34.20
C ASN A 717 16.64 22.48 -35.08
N ILE A 718 16.29 21.92 -36.24
CA ILE A 718 15.38 22.53 -37.22
C ILE A 718 14.02 21.84 -37.09
N MET A 719 13.06 22.52 -36.48
CA MET A 719 11.66 22.10 -36.41
C MET A 719 10.94 22.50 -37.69
N ASN A 720 10.12 21.61 -38.27
CA ASN A 720 9.36 21.89 -39.48
C ASN A 720 10.25 22.44 -40.63
N PRO A 721 11.25 21.68 -41.08
CA PRO A 721 12.20 22.14 -42.09
C PRO A 721 11.48 22.52 -43.39
N ASP A 722 12.01 23.54 -44.05
CA ASP A 722 11.54 23.98 -45.37
C ASP A 722 11.74 22.84 -46.39
N PRO A 723 10.79 22.58 -47.31
CA PRO A 723 10.96 21.57 -48.37
C PRO A 723 12.28 21.67 -49.16
N ASP A 724 12.90 22.85 -49.21
CA ASP A 724 14.17 23.08 -49.92
C ASP A 724 15.41 22.84 -49.03
N THR A 725 15.21 22.34 -47.80
CA THR A 725 16.31 22.00 -46.87
C THR A 725 17.07 20.77 -47.37
N ILE A 726 18.39 20.86 -47.49
CA ILE A 726 19.28 19.79 -47.97
C ILE A 726 19.77 18.91 -46.80
N PHE A 727 19.72 17.59 -46.91
CA PHE A 727 20.28 16.68 -45.89
C PHE A 727 21.82 16.67 -45.86
N LYS A 728 22.39 16.62 -44.66
CA LYS A 728 23.84 16.54 -44.43
C LYS A 728 24.22 15.26 -43.69
N GLU A 729 25.49 14.88 -43.84
CA GLU A 729 26.07 13.77 -43.07
C GLU A 729 25.98 14.05 -41.57
N ASN A 730 25.57 13.05 -40.79
CA ASN A 730 25.25 13.12 -39.36
C ASN A 730 24.00 13.95 -38.98
N ASP A 731 23.10 14.23 -39.92
CA ASP A 731 21.76 14.73 -39.58
C ASP A 731 20.93 13.59 -38.95
N THR A 732 20.26 13.83 -37.83
CA THR A 732 19.22 12.93 -37.30
C THR A 732 17.87 13.42 -37.77
N VAL A 733 17.19 12.65 -38.62
CA VAL A 733 15.91 13.04 -39.21
C VAL A 733 14.76 12.42 -38.42
N TRP A 734 13.87 13.28 -37.95
CA TRP A 734 12.66 12.90 -37.25
C TRP A 734 11.49 12.84 -38.23
N ILE A 735 10.80 11.69 -38.28
CA ILE A 735 9.71 11.43 -39.21
C ILE A 735 8.47 10.88 -38.50
N VAL A 736 7.32 11.06 -39.13
CA VAL A 736 6.05 10.44 -38.71
C VAL A 736 5.50 9.65 -39.89
N GLY A 737 5.24 8.36 -39.67
CA GLY A 737 4.79 7.45 -40.72
C GLY A 737 4.34 6.10 -40.15
N LYS A 738 3.91 5.20 -41.03
CA LYS A 738 3.50 3.84 -40.62
C LYS A 738 4.70 3.06 -40.10
N ARG A 739 4.51 2.28 -39.02
CA ARG A 739 5.56 1.50 -38.35
C ARG A 739 6.44 0.63 -39.27
N LYS A 740 5.87 0.06 -40.34
CA LYS A 740 6.62 -0.74 -41.32
C LYS A 740 7.63 0.10 -42.13
N ILE A 741 7.28 1.34 -42.44
CA ILE A 741 8.10 2.27 -43.23
C ILE A 741 9.28 2.76 -42.38
N ILE A 742 9.02 3.15 -41.12
CA ILE A 742 10.05 3.59 -40.17
C ILE A 742 11.10 2.49 -39.93
N LYS A 743 10.68 1.22 -39.89
CA LYS A 743 11.61 0.08 -39.76
C LYS A 743 12.41 -0.22 -41.03
N GLY A 744 11.93 0.18 -42.21
CA GLY A 744 12.65 0.05 -43.48
C GLY A 744 13.78 1.07 -43.61
N LEU A 745 13.50 2.33 -43.24
CA LEU A 745 14.46 3.44 -43.29
C LEU A 745 15.62 3.34 -42.27
N ASN A 746 15.54 2.43 -41.29
CA ASN A 746 16.61 2.14 -40.34
C ASN A 746 17.48 0.93 -40.75
N LYS A 747 17.25 0.34 -41.93
CA LYS A 747 17.96 -0.86 -42.41
C LYS A 747 18.79 -0.65 -43.68
N ASP A 748 18.53 0.40 -44.43
CA ASP A 748 19.24 0.82 -45.64
C ASP A 748 20.02 2.12 -45.35
#